data_AF-A0A7C3W078-F1
#
_entry.id   AF-A0A7C3W078-F1
#
_cell.length_a   1.000
_cell.length_b   1.000
_cell.length_c   1.000
_cell.angle_alpha   90.00
_cell.angle_beta   90.00
_cell.angle_gamma   90.00
#
_symmetry.space_group_name_H-M   'P 1'
#
loop_
_entity.id
_entity.type
_entity.pdbx_description
1 polymer ?
#
loop_
_entity_poly.entity_id
_entity_poly.type
_entity_poly.pdbx_seq_one_letter_code
_entity_poly.pdbx_strand_id
1 'polypeptide(L)'
;MRKALLITILAMMAVGLVASSALAKVAIVKADNIDLCLKTYKMNTDRTFMQACVPGRKMDVISAEWTKESEEYIGKLTREAVELAGDWPVKPGDVVLFKINTVISFTDFWKMWGYAPALSKDPIKLQCQTTDPRIVRELCKMAHEAGASRIIIGEASNAGHALAAMQGYGYNHMVESLAEEGIQVELLDFDDPVASPIVWVKSLGLCNEEYAIPRVVAEEADVLINVPQPKCHTVAGITCSLKLCTVGLMPAPVYGTFKLAAPHLKYAEWSTDINTLKKKGGTGTTLVDYTVIDALSVGEAEQGAVGPDTFPVNLGLIVAGPGALEPDVVMTAIMGFNPQNYGQFRMAEQYGLGTCDLRKIEVVGRKISEVREKLCPPMHAWRWPSSAGGILAWDNAYDPPEFTGPAKARVAIVKADNMDLALNTIKMNTDRTFMQACYPGRKMDIIRAEWTKESEEYIGKLTREAVELAGNWPVKKGDVVYIKPNLVNSYIDMHECQALTSPEQQAHVTDVRIVRELCKMAWESGAKKIIIGEGTRSGADSASLAHWGYYAIADELNAQGIKVVIEPIGEAPYTWVKTIGLCNAEYAIPTSVAKEVDVLISVPQMKCHTIAGVSLALKNTTIGLPTHKVYGTFKLALPHLKYAEMSTEINSIRKKGGKGTPMIDYVVVDALWAGEGDQGGAWGGPGAFPVPMGLIIAGSDPVATDCVTTAVMGFNPNNYGQFRMAAQYGLGCNDLSKIEVVGKSIKEVQEKLVPPMHTWRWPSEAGQNIAWDEIWPLPEGVE
;
A
#
# COMPACT_ATOMS: atom_id res chain seq x y z
N MET A 1 -41.07 20.85 19.63
CA MET A 1 -39.73 20.67 19.04
C MET A 1 -39.28 19.21 18.99
N ARG A 2 -39.12 18.46 20.09
CA ARG A 2 -38.71 17.03 20.04
C ARG A 2 -39.65 16.11 19.22
N LYS A 3 -40.96 16.31 19.30
CA LYS A 3 -41.94 15.56 18.47
C LYS A 3 -41.89 15.93 16.98
N ALA A 4 -41.59 17.18 16.65
CA ALA A 4 -41.44 17.62 15.27
C ALA A 4 -40.16 17.03 14.66
N LEU A 5 -39.06 17.03 15.42
CA LEU A 5 -37.79 16.40 15.02
C LEU A 5 -37.95 14.89 14.79
N LEU A 6 -38.71 14.18 15.65
CA LEU A 6 -38.97 12.75 15.48
C LEU A 6 -39.80 12.44 14.22
N ILE A 7 -40.80 13.29 13.93
CA ILE A 7 -41.65 13.14 12.73
C ILE A 7 -40.84 13.45 11.46
N THR A 8 -39.94 14.43 11.50
CA THR A 8 -39.03 14.70 10.37
C THR A 8 -38.05 13.55 10.14
N ILE A 9 -37.48 12.97 11.21
CA ILE A 9 -36.60 11.79 11.11
C ILE A 9 -37.36 10.58 10.55
N LEU A 10 -38.58 10.32 11.03
CA LEU A 10 -39.43 9.23 10.53
C LEU A 10 -39.89 9.47 9.08
N ALA A 11 -40.18 10.71 8.69
CA ALA A 11 -40.52 11.06 7.32
C ALA A 11 -39.30 10.92 6.39
N MET A 12 -38.09 11.28 6.84
CA MET A 12 -36.85 11.07 6.08
C MET A 12 -36.52 9.57 5.94
N MET A 13 -36.77 8.77 6.98
CA MET A 13 -36.64 7.30 6.91
C MET A 13 -37.69 6.67 6.00
N ALA A 14 -38.94 7.16 6.02
CA ALA A 14 -40.02 6.67 5.17
C ALA A 14 -39.84 7.06 3.69
N VAL A 15 -39.30 8.25 3.40
CA VAL A 15 -38.97 8.68 2.03
C VAL A 15 -37.75 7.91 1.48
N GLY A 16 -36.81 7.50 2.34
CA GLY A 16 -35.69 6.62 1.96
C GLY A 16 -36.09 5.16 1.68
N LEU A 17 -37.29 4.73 2.10
CA LEU A 17 -37.75 3.34 1.97
C LEU A 17 -38.66 3.07 0.75
N VAL A 18 -39.05 4.11 -0.02
CA VAL A 18 -40.06 3.97 -1.09
C VAL A 18 -39.51 4.26 -2.50
N ALA A 19 -38.18 4.33 -2.67
CA ALA A 19 -37.57 4.35 -4.00
C ALA A 19 -37.19 2.92 -4.45
N SER A 20 -38.09 2.27 -5.19
CA SER A 20 -37.88 1.15 -6.14
C SER A 20 -37.06 -0.07 -5.66
N SER A 21 -37.77 -1.14 -5.32
CA SER A 21 -37.26 -2.45 -4.88
C SER A 21 -36.77 -3.38 -6.01
N ALA A 22 -36.23 -2.84 -7.11
CA ALA A 22 -35.63 -3.65 -8.17
C ALA A 22 -34.10 -3.61 -8.04
N LEU A 23 -33.46 -4.77 -7.97
CA LEU A 23 -32.00 -4.87 -7.95
C LEU A 23 -31.45 -4.37 -9.30
N ALA A 24 -30.35 -3.62 -9.28
CA ALA A 24 -29.67 -3.24 -10.52
C ALA A 24 -29.19 -4.49 -11.26
N LYS A 25 -29.43 -4.55 -12.57
CA LYS A 25 -29.17 -5.72 -13.41
C LYS A 25 -27.87 -5.56 -14.19
N VAL A 26 -26.93 -6.48 -14.00
CA VAL A 26 -25.63 -6.47 -14.68
C VAL A 26 -25.47 -7.75 -15.50
N ALA A 27 -25.29 -7.61 -16.81
CA ALA A 27 -25.08 -8.72 -17.73
C ALA A 27 -23.61 -9.08 -17.87
N ILE A 28 -23.35 -10.39 -17.97
CA ILE A 28 -22.04 -10.94 -18.34
C ILE A 28 -22.22 -11.81 -19.58
N VAL A 29 -21.69 -11.35 -20.70
CA VAL A 29 -21.64 -12.10 -21.96
C VAL A 29 -20.22 -12.59 -22.19
N LYS A 30 -20.07 -13.85 -22.62
CA LYS A 30 -18.78 -14.46 -22.92
C LYS A 30 -18.72 -14.89 -24.39
N ALA A 31 -17.68 -14.47 -25.08
CA ALA A 31 -17.35 -14.92 -26.42
C ALA A 31 -17.14 -16.45 -26.43
N ASP A 32 -17.80 -17.13 -27.36
CA ASP A 32 -17.52 -18.53 -27.71
C ASP A 32 -16.32 -18.66 -28.66
N ASN A 33 -15.91 -17.58 -29.32
CA ASN A 33 -14.75 -17.51 -30.21
C ASN A 33 -13.81 -16.36 -29.84
N ILE A 34 -12.97 -16.58 -28.81
CA ILE A 34 -11.97 -15.61 -28.33
C ILE A 34 -10.95 -15.21 -29.41
N ASP A 35 -10.65 -16.11 -30.35
CA ASP A 35 -9.69 -15.85 -31.42
C ASP A 35 -10.21 -14.79 -32.39
N LEU A 36 -11.52 -14.83 -32.68
CA LEU A 36 -12.17 -13.83 -33.50
C LEU A 36 -12.16 -12.46 -32.81
N CYS A 37 -12.23 -12.40 -31.47
CA CYS A 37 -12.11 -11.16 -30.71
C CYS A 37 -10.69 -10.57 -30.75
N LEU A 38 -9.66 -11.39 -30.54
CA LEU A 38 -8.31 -10.91 -30.21
C LEU A 38 -7.30 -10.98 -31.36
N LYS A 39 -7.36 -12.01 -32.21
CA LYS A 39 -6.31 -12.25 -33.24
C LYS A 39 -6.53 -11.46 -34.53
N THR A 40 -7.72 -10.93 -34.73
CA THR A 40 -8.08 -10.18 -35.94
C THR A 40 -7.65 -8.72 -35.88
N TYR A 41 -7.50 -8.17 -34.67
CA TYR A 41 -7.05 -6.80 -34.45
C TYR A 41 -5.55 -6.70 -34.70
N LYS A 42 -5.14 -5.85 -35.65
CA LYS A 42 -3.75 -5.65 -36.04
C LYS A 42 -3.42 -4.18 -36.00
N MET A 43 -2.37 -3.80 -35.29
CA MET A 43 -1.91 -2.42 -35.22
C MET A 43 -0.69 -2.22 -36.12
N ASN A 44 -0.65 -1.14 -36.89
CA ASN A 44 0.50 -0.77 -37.70
C ASN A 44 1.54 -0.07 -36.81
N THR A 45 2.67 -0.74 -36.58
CA THR A 45 3.76 -0.24 -35.72
C THR A 45 4.96 0.30 -36.50
N ASP A 46 4.80 0.68 -37.78
CA ASP A 46 5.91 1.21 -38.58
C ASP A 46 6.46 2.52 -37.97
N ARG A 47 7.79 2.69 -38.00
CA ARG A 47 8.52 3.84 -37.46
C ARG A 47 8.20 5.14 -38.20
N THR A 48 7.73 5.06 -39.45
CA THR A 48 7.24 6.21 -40.24
C THR A 48 5.89 6.73 -39.73
N PHE A 49 5.01 5.84 -39.24
CA PHE A 49 3.75 6.17 -38.58
C PHE A 49 4.00 6.95 -37.27
N MET A 50 5.02 6.55 -36.50
CA MET A 50 5.44 7.23 -35.25
C MET A 50 5.84 8.69 -35.45
N GLN A 51 6.41 9.05 -36.60
CA GLN A 51 6.90 10.40 -36.87
C GLN A 51 5.79 11.34 -37.37
N ALA A 52 4.63 10.80 -37.74
CA ALA A 52 3.60 11.51 -38.49
C ALA A 52 2.30 11.76 -37.72
N CYS A 53 2.19 11.27 -36.47
CA CYS A 53 1.13 11.63 -35.53
C CYS A 53 1.30 13.08 -35.01
N VAL A 54 1.15 14.05 -35.90
CA VAL A 54 1.13 15.50 -35.64
C VAL A 54 -0.30 15.99 -35.84
N PRO A 55 -0.89 16.73 -34.89
CA PRO A 55 -2.24 17.28 -35.03
C PRO A 55 -2.43 18.03 -36.37
N GLY A 56 -3.52 17.72 -37.09
CA GLY A 56 -3.92 18.43 -38.31
C GLY A 56 -3.43 17.86 -39.64
N ARG A 57 -2.74 16.71 -39.69
CA ARG A 57 -2.42 16.00 -40.94
C ARG A 57 -3.35 14.81 -41.17
N LYS A 58 -4.03 14.76 -42.32
CA LYS A 58 -4.60 13.51 -42.86
C LYS A 58 -3.45 12.55 -43.15
N MET A 59 -3.52 11.34 -42.63
CA MET A 59 -2.62 10.26 -43.02
C MET A 59 -3.41 9.18 -43.73
N ASP A 60 -2.97 8.79 -44.92
CA ASP A 60 -3.50 7.66 -45.70
C ASP A 60 -3.06 6.29 -45.12
N VAL A 61 -2.77 6.20 -43.82
CA VAL A 61 -2.22 5.00 -43.18
C VAL A 61 -3.18 4.51 -42.09
N ILE A 62 -3.77 3.34 -42.31
CA ILE A 62 -4.61 2.66 -41.32
C ILE A 62 -3.71 2.22 -40.15
N SER A 63 -4.05 2.67 -38.96
CA SER A 63 -3.32 2.49 -37.71
C SER A 63 -3.68 1.20 -37.00
N ALA A 64 -4.95 0.77 -37.12
CA ALA A 64 -5.45 -0.51 -36.66
C ALA A 64 -6.48 -1.07 -37.64
N GLU A 65 -6.37 -2.36 -37.93
CA GLU A 65 -7.26 -3.11 -38.83
C GLU A 65 -7.87 -4.29 -38.10
N TRP A 66 -9.10 -4.63 -38.45
CA TRP A 66 -9.76 -5.86 -38.03
C TRP A 66 -10.61 -6.42 -39.18
N THR A 67 -11.06 -7.67 -39.04
CA THR A 67 -11.94 -8.27 -40.03
C THR A 67 -13.38 -7.85 -39.80
N LYS A 68 -14.16 -7.71 -40.88
CA LYS A 68 -15.61 -7.44 -40.80
C LYS A 68 -16.37 -8.50 -39.99
N GLU A 69 -15.98 -9.78 -40.14
CA GLU A 69 -16.55 -10.88 -39.35
C GLU A 69 -16.35 -10.66 -37.83
N SER A 70 -15.16 -10.20 -37.44
CA SER A 70 -14.88 -9.89 -36.03
C SER A 70 -15.66 -8.68 -35.52
N GLU A 71 -15.81 -7.65 -36.35
CA GLU A 71 -16.63 -6.48 -36.04
C GLU A 71 -18.09 -6.87 -35.79
N GLU A 72 -18.68 -7.63 -36.71
CA GLU A 72 -20.07 -8.11 -36.58
C GLU A 72 -20.24 -9.01 -35.34
N TYR A 73 -19.26 -9.87 -35.07
CA TYR A 73 -19.27 -10.77 -33.92
C TYR A 73 -19.18 -10.03 -32.57
N ILE A 74 -18.23 -9.10 -32.42
CA ILE A 74 -18.11 -8.27 -31.21
C ILE A 74 -19.35 -7.38 -31.07
N GLY A 75 -19.89 -6.85 -32.18
CA GLY A 75 -21.14 -6.10 -32.16
C GLY A 75 -22.29 -6.94 -31.62
N LYS A 76 -22.45 -8.18 -32.08
CA LYS A 76 -23.48 -9.09 -31.53
C LYS A 76 -23.31 -9.31 -30.02
N LEU A 77 -22.09 -9.58 -29.54
CA LEU A 77 -21.83 -9.76 -28.11
C LEU A 77 -22.14 -8.49 -27.29
N THR A 78 -21.80 -7.32 -27.85
CA THR A 78 -22.02 -6.01 -27.22
C THR A 78 -23.50 -5.75 -27.07
N ARG A 79 -24.26 -5.92 -28.15
CA ARG A 79 -25.72 -5.77 -28.17
C ARG A 79 -26.39 -6.76 -27.23
N GLU A 80 -25.98 -8.03 -27.24
CA GLU A 80 -26.49 -9.05 -26.32
C GLU A 80 -26.28 -8.64 -24.86
N ALA A 81 -25.10 -8.13 -24.50
CA ALA A 81 -24.81 -7.69 -23.14
C ALA A 81 -25.72 -6.53 -22.71
N VAL A 82 -25.90 -5.53 -23.58
CA VAL A 82 -26.78 -4.38 -23.31
C VAL A 82 -28.24 -4.81 -23.22
N GLU A 83 -28.73 -5.65 -24.14
CA GLU A 83 -30.11 -6.15 -24.14
C GLU A 83 -30.42 -7.04 -22.92
N LEU A 84 -29.46 -7.88 -22.50
CA LEU A 84 -29.60 -8.72 -21.31
C LEU A 84 -29.68 -7.89 -20.02
N ALA A 85 -28.82 -6.88 -19.91
CA ALA A 85 -28.79 -5.96 -18.77
C ALA A 85 -30.04 -5.08 -18.73
N GLY A 86 -30.59 -4.71 -19.89
CA GLY A 86 -31.77 -3.85 -19.99
C GLY A 86 -31.45 -2.39 -19.68
N ASP A 87 -32.49 -1.58 -19.44
CA ASP A 87 -32.35 -0.18 -19.00
C ASP A 87 -31.43 0.69 -19.86
N TRP A 88 -31.38 0.43 -21.18
CA TRP A 88 -30.65 1.27 -22.12
C TRP A 88 -31.13 2.72 -22.03
N PRO A 89 -30.25 3.70 -21.71
CA PRO A 89 -30.69 5.02 -21.27
C PRO A 89 -31.07 5.97 -22.42
N VAL A 90 -30.66 5.67 -23.66
CA VAL A 90 -30.79 6.59 -24.80
C VAL A 90 -32.23 6.67 -25.29
N LYS A 91 -32.71 7.90 -25.45
CA LYS A 91 -34.03 8.25 -25.97
C LYS A 91 -33.91 9.07 -27.26
N PRO A 92 -34.98 9.12 -28.07
CA PRO A 92 -35.00 9.96 -29.26
C PRO A 92 -34.75 11.43 -28.91
N GLY A 93 -33.78 12.04 -29.60
CA GLY A 93 -33.38 13.43 -29.40
C GLY A 93 -32.19 13.63 -28.48
N ASP A 94 -31.77 12.62 -27.72
CA ASP A 94 -30.66 12.75 -26.76
C ASP A 94 -29.32 13.04 -27.45
N VAL A 95 -28.51 13.88 -26.81
CA VAL A 95 -27.07 13.98 -27.07
C VAL A 95 -26.36 12.92 -26.25
N VAL A 96 -25.72 11.96 -26.93
CA VAL A 96 -25.07 10.80 -26.30
C VAL A 96 -23.56 10.96 -26.34
N LEU A 97 -22.93 10.88 -25.17
CA LEU A 97 -21.48 10.88 -25.02
C LEU A 97 -21.00 9.49 -24.58
N PHE A 98 -20.17 8.88 -25.42
CA PHE A 98 -19.40 7.70 -25.09
C PHE A 98 -18.04 8.11 -24.54
N LYS A 99 -17.79 7.80 -23.27
CA LYS A 99 -16.49 7.97 -22.64
C LYS A 99 -15.71 6.67 -22.74
N ILE A 100 -14.72 6.64 -23.63
CA ILE A 100 -13.81 5.50 -23.80
C ILE A 100 -12.64 5.60 -22.83
N ASN A 101 -11.77 4.57 -22.79
CA ASN A 101 -10.50 4.55 -22.07
C ASN A 101 -9.34 4.56 -23.07
N THR A 102 -8.53 5.62 -23.06
CA THR A 102 -7.21 5.64 -23.71
C THR A 102 -6.10 5.90 -22.69
N VAL A 103 -4.87 5.47 -22.99
CA VAL A 103 -3.76 5.51 -22.01
C VAL A 103 -2.77 6.64 -22.27
N ILE A 104 -2.19 6.75 -23.46
CA ILE A 104 -1.23 7.80 -23.82
C ILE A 104 -1.22 8.04 -25.34
N SER A 105 -0.88 9.25 -25.77
CA SER A 105 -0.56 9.48 -27.18
C SER A 105 0.62 8.60 -27.58
N PHE A 106 0.49 7.94 -28.74
CA PHE A 106 1.51 7.02 -29.25
C PHE A 106 2.86 7.71 -29.50
N THR A 107 2.98 9.03 -29.35
CA THR A 107 4.17 9.83 -29.67
C THR A 107 4.88 10.47 -28.47
N ASP A 108 4.22 10.72 -27.33
CA ASP A 108 4.82 11.53 -26.26
C ASP A 108 5.56 10.72 -25.19
N PHE A 109 5.20 9.45 -25.00
CA PHE A 109 6.02 8.51 -24.19
C PHE A 109 7.46 8.39 -24.72
N TRP A 110 7.62 8.58 -26.04
CA TRP A 110 8.84 8.34 -26.82
C TRP A 110 9.91 9.40 -26.64
N LYS A 111 9.50 10.66 -26.39
CA LYS A 111 10.44 11.79 -26.26
C LYS A 111 11.02 11.91 -24.86
N MET A 112 10.29 11.49 -23.83
CA MET A 112 10.70 11.71 -22.43
C MET A 112 11.78 10.73 -21.94
N TRP A 113 11.88 9.51 -22.50
CA TRP A 113 12.68 8.45 -21.87
C TRP A 113 13.72 7.73 -22.75
N GLY A 114 13.83 8.02 -24.04
CA GLY A 114 14.92 7.50 -24.88
C GLY A 114 14.98 5.96 -25.07
N TYR A 115 13.98 5.21 -24.61
CA TYR A 115 13.90 3.75 -24.73
C TYR A 115 13.08 3.34 -25.95
N ALA A 116 13.76 3.14 -27.09
CA ALA A 116 13.14 2.73 -28.35
C ALA A 116 13.16 1.21 -28.73
N PRO A 117 13.11 0.18 -27.85
CA PRO A 117 12.98 -1.21 -28.35
C PRO A 117 11.74 -2.02 -27.90
N ALA A 118 10.78 -1.50 -27.12
CA ALA A 118 9.81 -2.35 -26.41
C ALA A 118 8.31 -2.13 -26.70
N LEU A 119 7.91 -1.68 -27.91
CA LEU A 119 6.53 -1.94 -28.33
C LEU A 119 6.38 -3.45 -28.51
N SER A 120 5.51 -4.06 -27.71
CA SER A 120 5.11 -5.44 -27.94
C SER A 120 4.52 -5.53 -29.35
N LYS A 121 5.10 -6.38 -30.20
CA LYS A 121 4.47 -6.75 -31.49
C LYS A 121 3.23 -7.63 -31.29
N ASP A 122 2.91 -7.96 -30.03
CA ASP A 122 1.72 -8.72 -29.67
C ASP A 122 0.49 -7.80 -29.67
N PRO A 123 -0.44 -7.95 -30.64
CA PRO A 123 -1.64 -7.13 -30.71
C PRO A 123 -2.54 -7.30 -29.48
N ILE A 124 -2.50 -8.44 -28.80
CA ILE A 124 -3.32 -8.71 -27.61
C ILE A 124 -2.87 -7.80 -26.46
N LYS A 125 -1.56 -7.61 -26.31
CA LYS A 125 -0.99 -6.70 -25.30
C LYS A 125 -1.31 -5.23 -25.57
N LEU A 126 -1.61 -4.86 -26.81
CA LEU A 126 -2.05 -3.50 -27.16
C LEU A 126 -3.56 -3.34 -26.94
N GLN A 127 -4.33 -4.37 -27.28
CA GLN A 127 -5.79 -4.40 -27.09
C GLN A 127 -6.19 -4.38 -25.61
N CYS A 128 -5.40 -4.98 -24.70
CA CYS A 128 -5.70 -4.92 -23.26
C CYS A 128 -5.49 -3.53 -22.61
N GLN A 129 -4.98 -2.55 -23.38
CA GLN A 129 -4.66 -1.21 -22.87
C GLN A 129 -5.74 -0.17 -23.15
N THR A 130 -6.56 -0.33 -24.17
CA THR A 130 -7.55 0.68 -24.58
C THR A 130 -8.89 0.00 -24.78
N THR A 131 -9.97 0.77 -24.74
CA THR A 131 -11.28 0.28 -25.18
C THR A 131 -11.24 -0.10 -26.65
N ASP A 132 -11.75 -1.29 -26.99
CA ASP A 132 -11.88 -1.80 -28.34
C ASP A 132 -12.89 -0.98 -29.17
N PRO A 133 -12.48 -0.40 -30.32
CA PRO A 133 -13.39 0.37 -31.16
C PRO A 133 -14.61 -0.42 -31.62
N ARG A 134 -14.52 -1.74 -31.82
CA ARG A 134 -15.64 -2.54 -32.32
C ARG A 134 -16.79 -2.62 -31.33
N ILE A 135 -16.51 -2.54 -30.03
CA ILE A 135 -17.55 -2.42 -28.99
C ILE A 135 -18.22 -1.05 -29.11
N VAL A 136 -17.43 0.02 -29.15
CA VAL A 136 -17.93 1.41 -29.23
C VAL A 136 -18.74 1.63 -30.52
N ARG A 137 -18.32 1.02 -31.64
CA ARG A 137 -19.04 1.05 -32.91
C ARG A 137 -20.47 0.56 -32.78
N GLU A 138 -20.67 -0.58 -32.12
CA GLU A 138 -22.00 -1.13 -31.93
C GLU A 138 -22.83 -0.26 -30.99
N LEU A 139 -22.22 0.29 -29.93
CA LEU A 139 -22.92 1.24 -29.05
C LEU A 139 -23.37 2.50 -29.79
N CYS A 140 -22.55 3.04 -30.71
CA CYS A 140 -22.95 4.14 -31.59
C CYS A 140 -24.15 3.77 -32.49
N LYS A 141 -24.17 2.55 -33.05
CA LYS A 141 -25.33 2.05 -33.80
C LYS A 141 -26.58 1.96 -32.93
N MET A 142 -26.47 1.41 -31.73
CA MET A 142 -27.58 1.32 -30.78
C MET A 142 -28.11 2.71 -30.38
N ALA A 143 -27.24 3.69 -30.17
CA ALA A 143 -27.64 5.07 -29.89
C ALA A 143 -28.34 5.71 -31.10
N HIS A 144 -27.84 5.50 -32.31
CA HIS A 144 -28.48 5.98 -33.54
C HIS A 144 -29.86 5.35 -33.76
N GLU A 145 -29.99 4.04 -33.58
CA GLU A 145 -31.25 3.29 -33.65
C GLU A 145 -32.27 3.78 -32.60
N ALA A 146 -31.80 4.17 -31.42
CA ALA A 146 -32.62 4.78 -30.38
C ALA A 146 -33.02 6.24 -30.69
N GLY A 147 -32.50 6.83 -31.76
CA GLY A 147 -32.84 8.18 -32.23
C GLY A 147 -32.02 9.30 -31.61
N ALA A 148 -30.79 9.04 -31.13
CA ALA A 148 -29.88 10.07 -30.66
C ALA A 148 -29.72 11.19 -31.70
N SER A 149 -29.78 12.46 -31.25
CA SER A 149 -29.64 13.62 -32.13
C SER A 149 -28.17 13.93 -32.46
N ARG A 150 -27.26 13.54 -31.54
CA ARG A 150 -25.82 13.74 -31.66
C ARG A 150 -25.09 12.65 -30.90
N ILE A 151 -24.05 12.06 -31.50
CA ILE A 151 -23.24 10.99 -30.91
C ILE A 151 -21.79 11.45 -30.85
N ILE A 152 -21.21 11.43 -29.66
CA ILE A 152 -19.88 11.95 -29.36
C ILE A 152 -19.07 10.84 -28.69
N ILE A 153 -17.81 10.68 -29.08
CA ILE A 153 -16.82 9.85 -28.40
C ILE A 153 -15.76 10.80 -27.84
N GLY A 154 -15.62 10.84 -26.52
CA GLY A 154 -14.74 11.79 -25.84
C GLY A 154 -13.73 11.12 -24.91
N GLU A 155 -12.55 11.73 -24.76
CA GLU A 155 -11.50 11.32 -23.81
C GLU A 155 -10.51 12.44 -23.50
N ALA A 156 -9.91 12.43 -22.30
CA ALA A 156 -8.72 13.17 -21.93
C ALA A 156 -7.55 12.17 -21.71
N SER A 157 -6.51 12.26 -22.53
CA SER A 157 -5.39 11.32 -22.40
C SER A 157 -4.59 11.62 -21.12
N ASN A 158 -3.95 10.58 -20.56
CA ASN A 158 -3.06 10.76 -19.40
C ASN A 158 -1.83 11.60 -19.77
N ALA A 159 -1.35 11.47 -21.01
CA ALA A 159 -0.36 12.34 -21.61
C ALA A 159 -0.53 12.43 -23.14
N GLY A 160 -0.28 13.61 -23.70
CA GLY A 160 -0.46 13.91 -25.12
C GLY A 160 -1.92 14.10 -25.55
N HIS A 161 -2.18 14.16 -26.86
CA HIS A 161 -3.50 14.42 -27.42
C HIS A 161 -4.36 13.14 -27.53
N ALA A 162 -5.59 13.17 -27.01
CA ALA A 162 -6.51 12.03 -27.06
C ALA A 162 -6.90 11.65 -28.49
N LEU A 163 -7.03 12.64 -29.40
CA LEU A 163 -7.31 12.38 -30.82
C LEU A 163 -6.19 11.58 -31.49
N ALA A 164 -4.93 11.78 -31.10
CA ALA A 164 -3.82 10.99 -31.63
C ALA A 164 -3.89 9.53 -31.14
N ALA A 165 -4.33 9.31 -29.89
CA ALA A 165 -4.56 7.98 -29.36
C ALA A 165 -5.74 7.29 -30.07
N MET A 166 -6.88 7.97 -30.20
CA MET A 166 -8.05 7.49 -30.95
C MET A 166 -7.68 7.12 -32.39
N GLN A 167 -6.92 7.99 -33.06
CA GLN A 167 -6.41 7.71 -34.40
C GLN A 167 -5.55 6.45 -34.38
N GLY A 168 -4.61 6.30 -33.45
CA GLY A 168 -3.75 5.11 -33.32
C GLY A 168 -4.51 3.80 -33.13
N TYR A 169 -5.60 3.83 -32.36
CA TYR A 169 -6.41 2.65 -32.08
C TYR A 169 -7.52 2.38 -33.10
N GLY A 170 -7.59 3.15 -34.19
CA GLY A 170 -8.52 2.89 -35.30
C GLY A 170 -9.91 3.54 -35.16
N TYR A 171 -10.12 4.43 -34.18
CA TYR A 171 -11.41 5.13 -34.02
C TYR A 171 -11.76 6.00 -35.23
N ASN A 172 -10.77 6.61 -35.90
CA ASN A 172 -11.02 7.39 -37.11
C ASN A 172 -11.62 6.51 -38.22
N HIS A 173 -11.01 5.35 -38.48
CA HIS A 173 -11.50 4.41 -39.49
C HIS A 173 -12.90 3.88 -39.13
N MET A 174 -13.13 3.57 -37.85
CA MET A 174 -14.45 3.18 -37.36
C MET A 174 -15.50 4.28 -37.62
N VAL A 175 -15.19 5.55 -37.30
CA VAL A 175 -16.12 6.68 -37.54
C VAL A 175 -16.37 6.90 -39.02
N GLU A 176 -15.36 6.78 -39.88
CA GLU A 176 -15.52 6.83 -41.34
C GLU A 176 -16.47 5.72 -41.83
N SER A 177 -16.31 4.49 -41.34
CA SER A 177 -17.21 3.38 -41.69
C SER A 177 -18.65 3.59 -41.23
N LEU A 178 -18.84 4.18 -40.04
CA LEU A 178 -20.17 4.55 -39.54
C LEU A 178 -20.81 5.65 -40.39
N ALA A 179 -20.02 6.62 -40.85
CA ALA A 179 -20.51 7.68 -41.72
C ALA A 179 -20.98 7.15 -43.08
N GLU A 180 -20.31 6.13 -43.64
CA GLU A 180 -20.76 5.41 -44.84
C GLU A 180 -22.11 4.69 -44.62
N GLU A 181 -22.37 4.23 -43.38
CA GLU A 181 -23.66 3.67 -42.95
C GLU A 181 -24.71 4.75 -42.62
N GLY A 182 -24.39 6.03 -42.76
CA GLY A 182 -25.28 7.15 -42.46
C GLY A 182 -25.30 7.58 -40.99
N ILE A 183 -24.39 7.06 -40.16
CA ILE A 183 -24.29 7.33 -38.74
C ILE A 183 -23.17 8.34 -38.48
N GLN A 184 -23.54 9.56 -38.08
CA GLN A 184 -22.57 10.61 -37.78
C GLN A 184 -22.09 10.51 -36.34
N VAL A 185 -20.77 10.47 -36.15
CA VAL A 185 -20.12 10.38 -34.83
C VAL A 185 -18.99 11.39 -34.76
N GLU A 186 -18.93 12.14 -33.66
CA GLU A 186 -17.90 13.14 -33.38
C GLU A 186 -16.81 12.56 -32.46
N LEU A 187 -15.53 12.73 -32.81
CA LEU A 187 -14.41 12.46 -31.91
C LEU A 187 -14.00 13.75 -31.22
N LEU A 188 -13.91 13.75 -29.89
CA LEU A 188 -13.63 14.93 -29.09
C LEU A 188 -12.44 14.72 -28.14
N ASP A 189 -11.42 15.56 -28.27
CA ASP A 189 -10.32 15.66 -27.31
C ASP A 189 -10.72 16.60 -26.17
N PHE A 190 -10.81 16.08 -24.96
CA PHE A 190 -11.10 16.91 -23.79
C PHE A 190 -9.94 17.82 -23.38
N ASP A 191 -8.72 17.53 -23.85
CA ASP A 191 -7.55 18.37 -23.60
C ASP A 191 -7.43 19.54 -24.60
N ASP A 192 -8.27 19.59 -25.65
CA ASP A 192 -8.34 20.72 -26.59
C ASP A 192 -9.26 21.83 -26.02
N PRO A 193 -8.72 22.98 -25.59
CA PRO A 193 -9.51 24.03 -24.96
C PRO A 193 -10.43 24.78 -25.93
N VAL A 194 -10.23 24.64 -27.25
CA VAL A 194 -11.07 25.27 -28.28
C VAL A 194 -12.22 24.34 -28.64
N ALA A 195 -11.94 23.05 -28.89
CA ALA A 195 -12.95 22.07 -29.26
C ALA A 195 -13.78 21.59 -28.06
N SER A 196 -13.17 21.54 -26.86
CA SER A 196 -13.80 21.08 -25.62
C SER A 196 -13.66 22.14 -24.51
N PRO A 197 -14.47 23.22 -24.53
CA PRO A 197 -14.45 24.24 -23.49
C PRO A 197 -14.70 23.63 -22.11
N ILE A 198 -14.05 24.18 -21.07
CA ILE A 198 -14.13 23.68 -19.70
C ILE A 198 -15.10 24.53 -18.87
N VAL A 199 -15.83 23.90 -17.96
CA VAL A 199 -16.68 24.57 -16.96
C VAL A 199 -16.35 24.06 -15.55
N TRP A 200 -16.52 24.93 -14.55
CA TRP A 200 -16.37 24.57 -13.14
C TRP A 200 -17.71 24.12 -12.57
N VAL A 201 -17.75 22.91 -12.03
CA VAL A 201 -18.96 22.29 -11.47
C VAL A 201 -18.74 22.04 -9.99
N LYS A 202 -19.69 22.46 -9.15
CA LYS A 202 -19.66 22.20 -7.71
C LYS A 202 -19.80 20.71 -7.42
N SER A 203 -19.00 20.21 -6.49
CA SER A 203 -19.07 18.84 -6.00
C SER A 203 -19.72 18.77 -4.61
N LEU A 204 -19.62 17.61 -3.96
CA LEU A 204 -19.98 17.44 -2.55
C LEU A 204 -18.94 18.04 -1.58
N GLY A 205 -17.75 18.42 -2.06
CA GLY A 205 -16.67 18.97 -1.26
C GLY A 205 -15.93 17.94 -0.42
N LEU A 206 -15.97 16.64 -0.78
CA LEU A 206 -15.25 15.60 -0.05
C LEU A 206 -13.74 15.75 -0.21
N CYS A 207 -13.32 16.15 -1.40
CA CYS A 207 -11.94 16.44 -1.73
C CYS A 207 -11.73 17.90 -2.18
N ASN A 208 -12.50 18.39 -3.15
CA ASN A 208 -12.45 19.79 -3.62
C ASN A 208 -13.87 20.34 -3.76
N GLU A 209 -14.10 21.64 -3.53
CA GLU A 209 -15.44 22.24 -3.63
C GLU A 209 -16.01 22.28 -5.06
N GLU A 210 -15.13 22.35 -6.06
CA GLU A 210 -15.48 22.38 -7.48
C GLU A 210 -14.42 21.68 -8.33
N TYR A 211 -14.84 21.20 -9.50
CA TYR A 211 -13.98 20.60 -10.50
C TYR A 211 -14.21 21.22 -11.86
N ALA A 212 -13.11 21.52 -12.55
CA ALA A 212 -13.13 21.88 -13.96
C ALA A 212 -13.29 20.61 -14.81
N ILE A 213 -14.35 20.51 -15.59
CA ILE A 213 -14.62 19.36 -16.48
C ILE A 213 -15.10 19.84 -17.87
N PRO A 214 -15.04 19.00 -18.92
CA PRO A 214 -15.56 19.35 -20.24
C PRO A 214 -17.03 19.81 -20.20
N ARG A 215 -17.34 20.92 -20.89
CA ARG A 215 -18.71 21.45 -21.03
C ARG A 215 -19.65 20.39 -21.57
N VAL A 216 -19.20 19.61 -22.55
CA VAL A 216 -19.99 18.53 -23.15
C VAL A 216 -20.49 17.53 -22.10
N VAL A 217 -19.70 17.25 -21.07
CA VAL A 217 -20.04 16.32 -19.98
C VAL A 217 -21.01 16.97 -19.00
N ALA A 218 -20.81 18.25 -18.68
CA ALA A 218 -21.57 18.96 -17.66
C ALA A 218 -22.92 19.53 -18.16
N GLU A 219 -22.98 19.98 -19.41
CA GLU A 219 -24.06 20.84 -19.92
C GLU A 219 -24.70 20.37 -21.22
N GLU A 220 -24.02 19.59 -22.07
CA GLU A 220 -24.53 19.24 -23.41
C GLU A 220 -25.04 17.80 -23.52
N ALA A 221 -24.33 16.82 -22.92
CA ALA A 221 -24.71 15.42 -23.01
C ALA A 221 -25.91 15.12 -22.11
N ASP A 222 -26.99 14.62 -22.72
CA ASP A 222 -28.15 14.09 -21.99
C ASP A 222 -27.81 12.73 -21.37
N VAL A 223 -27.06 11.91 -22.12
CA VAL A 223 -26.67 10.55 -21.73
C VAL A 223 -25.15 10.38 -21.80
N LEU A 224 -24.55 9.90 -20.71
CA LEU A 224 -23.13 9.55 -20.62
C LEU A 224 -22.99 8.04 -20.40
N ILE A 225 -22.33 7.39 -21.36
CA ILE A 225 -22.06 5.94 -21.33
C ILE A 225 -20.56 5.72 -21.22
N ASN A 226 -20.14 5.08 -20.14
CA ASN A 226 -18.74 4.71 -19.93
C ASN A 226 -18.43 3.38 -20.61
N VAL A 227 -17.27 3.32 -21.29
CA VAL A 227 -16.78 2.10 -21.94
C VAL A 227 -15.38 1.76 -21.45
N PRO A 228 -15.20 1.34 -20.18
CA PRO A 228 -13.87 1.18 -19.60
C PRO A 228 -13.15 -0.11 -20.02
N GLN A 229 -11.82 -0.05 -20.07
CA GLN A 229 -10.94 -1.22 -20.10
C GLN A 229 -10.54 -1.62 -18.66
N PRO A 230 -10.78 -2.85 -18.20
CA PRO A 230 -10.42 -3.34 -16.86
C PRO A 230 -8.96 -3.82 -16.80
N LYS A 231 -8.27 -3.37 -15.76
CA LYS A 231 -6.85 -3.62 -15.50
C LYS A 231 -6.56 -3.50 -14.02
N CYS A 232 -5.54 -4.18 -13.53
CA CYS A 232 -4.96 -3.88 -12.22
C CYS A 232 -4.31 -2.50 -12.25
N HIS A 233 -4.51 -1.66 -11.23
CA HIS A 233 -3.96 -0.30 -11.22
C HIS A 233 -3.42 0.06 -9.84
N THR A 234 -2.27 0.73 -9.80
CA THR A 234 -1.54 1.05 -8.55
C THR A 234 -2.32 1.96 -7.60
N VAL A 235 -2.95 3.01 -8.12
CA VAL A 235 -3.73 3.99 -7.33
C VAL A 235 -5.17 3.51 -7.07
N ALA A 236 -5.94 3.24 -8.13
CA ALA A 236 -7.36 2.88 -8.02
C ALA A 236 -7.62 1.41 -7.62
N GLY A 237 -6.57 0.58 -7.50
CA GLY A 237 -6.66 -0.88 -7.35
C GLY A 237 -7.04 -1.59 -8.65
N ILE A 238 -8.15 -1.20 -9.25
CA ILE A 238 -8.54 -1.60 -10.61
C ILE A 238 -8.95 -0.39 -11.44
N THR A 239 -8.86 -0.51 -12.76
CA THR A 239 -9.59 0.37 -13.67
C THR A 239 -10.99 -0.20 -13.88
N CYS A 240 -12.01 0.67 -13.88
CA CYS A 240 -13.33 0.50 -14.53
C CYS A 240 -14.08 1.86 -14.45
N SER A 241 -15.40 1.90 -14.57
CA SER A 241 -16.24 3.07 -14.82
C SER A 241 -15.97 4.23 -13.86
N LEU A 242 -15.90 3.98 -12.55
CA LEU A 242 -15.64 5.03 -11.57
C LEU A 242 -14.31 5.73 -11.83
N LYS A 243 -13.26 4.95 -12.13
CA LYS A 243 -11.94 5.50 -12.48
C LYS A 243 -11.95 6.27 -13.78
N LEU A 244 -12.70 5.76 -14.76
CA LEU A 244 -12.78 6.35 -16.08
C LEU A 244 -13.27 7.79 -16.02
N CYS A 245 -14.28 8.05 -15.18
CA CYS A 245 -14.74 9.41 -14.91
C CYS A 245 -13.75 10.19 -14.03
N THR A 246 -13.28 9.58 -12.93
CA THR A 246 -12.41 10.26 -11.95
C THR A 246 -11.19 10.89 -12.61
N VAL A 247 -10.50 10.13 -13.47
CA VAL A 247 -9.25 10.59 -14.11
C VAL A 247 -9.48 11.08 -15.53
N GLY A 248 -10.31 10.38 -16.33
CA GLY A 248 -10.49 10.65 -17.76
C GLY A 248 -11.35 11.88 -18.07
N LEU A 249 -11.95 12.53 -17.06
CA LEU A 249 -12.65 13.81 -17.21
C LEU A 249 -11.80 15.01 -16.79
N MET A 250 -10.55 14.80 -16.37
CA MET A 250 -9.67 15.86 -15.90
C MET A 250 -8.83 16.40 -17.07
N PRO A 251 -9.18 17.54 -17.70
CA PRO A 251 -8.41 18.09 -18.80
C PRO A 251 -6.99 18.53 -18.36
N ALA A 252 -5.97 18.12 -19.12
CA ALA A 252 -4.56 18.43 -18.90
C ALA A 252 -4.27 19.94 -18.79
N PRO A 253 -4.94 20.86 -19.54
CA PRO A 253 -4.77 22.29 -19.32
C PRO A 253 -5.05 22.78 -17.90
N VAL A 254 -5.85 22.07 -17.11
CA VAL A 254 -6.16 22.40 -15.72
C VAL A 254 -5.35 21.56 -14.74
N TYR A 255 -5.28 20.24 -14.96
CA TYR A 255 -4.72 19.29 -13.98
C TYR A 255 -3.29 18.83 -14.29
N GLY A 256 -2.71 19.31 -15.39
CA GLY A 256 -1.39 18.93 -15.87
C GLY A 256 -1.32 17.55 -16.50
N THR A 257 -0.19 17.25 -17.15
CA THR A 257 0.14 15.91 -17.66
C THR A 257 0.24 14.92 -16.50
N PHE A 258 -0.16 13.66 -16.72
CA PHE A 258 -0.34 12.63 -15.68
C PHE A 258 -1.36 13.01 -14.59
N LYS A 259 -2.09 14.12 -14.80
CA LYS A 259 -3.05 14.71 -13.87
C LYS A 259 -2.42 14.87 -12.47
N LEU A 260 -1.14 15.28 -12.39
CA LEU A 260 -0.39 15.38 -11.13
C LEU A 260 -0.97 16.40 -10.15
N ALA A 261 -1.69 17.41 -10.64
CA ALA A 261 -2.39 18.37 -9.79
C ALA A 261 -3.71 17.81 -9.23
N ALA A 262 -4.12 16.62 -9.65
CA ALA A 262 -5.30 15.95 -9.12
C ALA A 262 -5.00 15.27 -7.76
N PRO A 263 -6.00 15.14 -6.89
CA PRO A 263 -5.82 14.65 -5.53
C PRO A 263 -5.76 13.11 -5.48
N HIS A 264 -4.73 12.53 -6.10
CA HIS A 264 -4.47 11.08 -6.04
C HIS A 264 -4.33 10.56 -4.60
N LEU A 265 -3.95 11.45 -3.68
CA LEU A 265 -3.90 11.23 -2.24
C LEU A 265 -5.25 11.35 -1.52
N LYS A 266 -6.38 11.36 -2.21
CA LYS A 266 -7.74 11.25 -1.66
C LYS A 266 -8.66 10.65 -2.73
N TYR A 267 -8.19 9.62 -3.43
CA TYR A 267 -8.90 9.10 -4.61
C TYR A 267 -10.29 8.55 -4.27
N ALA A 268 -10.57 8.03 -3.07
CA ALA A 268 -11.94 7.59 -2.76
C ALA A 268 -12.92 8.78 -2.72
N GLU A 269 -12.53 9.84 -2.03
CA GLU A 269 -13.27 11.10 -1.93
C GLU A 269 -13.36 11.80 -3.29
N TRP A 270 -12.24 11.88 -4.00
CA TRP A 270 -12.17 12.47 -5.34
C TRP A 270 -13.02 11.69 -6.34
N SER A 271 -12.93 10.35 -6.33
CA SER A 271 -13.74 9.52 -7.21
C SER A 271 -15.22 9.69 -6.91
N THR A 272 -15.58 9.76 -5.64
CA THR A 272 -16.97 10.00 -5.23
C THR A 272 -17.44 11.39 -5.62
N ASP A 273 -16.64 12.44 -5.37
CA ASP A 273 -16.95 13.82 -5.78
C ASP A 273 -17.23 13.91 -7.28
N ILE A 274 -16.36 13.33 -8.12
CA ILE A 274 -16.51 13.38 -9.59
C ILE A 274 -17.72 12.60 -10.06
N ASN A 275 -17.91 11.37 -9.56
CA ASN A 275 -18.99 10.52 -10.03
C ASN A 275 -20.38 10.96 -9.53
N THR A 276 -20.44 11.80 -8.48
CA THR A 276 -21.67 12.42 -7.96
C THR A 276 -21.97 13.80 -8.58
N LEU A 277 -21.11 14.31 -9.48
CA LEU A 277 -21.39 15.56 -10.20
C LEU A 277 -22.69 15.43 -11.01
N LYS A 278 -23.49 16.50 -10.97
CA LYS A 278 -24.78 16.55 -11.66
C LYS A 278 -24.65 17.24 -13.01
N LYS A 279 -25.28 16.66 -14.04
CA LYS A 279 -25.53 17.36 -15.31
C LYS A 279 -26.60 18.44 -15.14
N LYS A 280 -26.56 19.47 -15.97
CA LYS A 280 -27.56 20.56 -15.96
C LYS A 280 -28.98 20.00 -16.15
N GLY A 281 -29.87 20.28 -15.20
CA GLY A 281 -31.30 19.89 -15.26
C GLY A 281 -31.62 18.49 -14.69
N GLY A 282 -30.64 17.72 -14.22
CA GLY A 282 -30.85 16.39 -13.66
C GLY A 282 -31.40 16.41 -12.22
N THR A 283 -32.39 15.55 -11.94
CA THR A 283 -32.88 15.27 -10.58
C THR A 283 -32.11 14.13 -9.88
N GLY A 284 -31.15 13.51 -10.57
CA GLY A 284 -30.37 12.35 -10.09
C GLY A 284 -29.17 12.69 -9.21
N THR A 285 -28.46 11.63 -8.78
CA THR A 285 -27.27 11.66 -7.92
C THR A 285 -25.96 11.33 -8.64
N THR A 286 -25.99 11.02 -9.96
CA THR A 286 -24.83 10.48 -10.69
C THR A 286 -24.58 11.17 -12.03
N LEU A 287 -23.34 11.11 -12.51
CA LEU A 287 -22.93 11.60 -13.84
C LEU A 287 -23.10 10.54 -14.94
N VAL A 288 -22.85 9.27 -14.63
CA VAL A 288 -22.85 8.14 -15.56
C VAL A 288 -24.21 7.45 -15.55
N ASP A 289 -24.80 7.27 -16.73
CA ASP A 289 -26.10 6.60 -16.87
C ASP A 289 -25.95 5.10 -17.10
N TYR A 290 -24.88 4.68 -17.79
CA TYR A 290 -24.68 3.29 -18.19
C TYR A 290 -23.20 2.97 -18.39
N THR A 291 -22.82 1.71 -18.17
CA THR A 291 -21.45 1.23 -18.37
C THR A 291 -21.43 -0.05 -19.21
N VAL A 292 -20.49 -0.11 -20.15
CA VAL A 292 -20.17 -1.31 -20.94
C VAL A 292 -18.66 -1.57 -20.84
N ILE A 293 -18.26 -2.52 -20.00
CA ILE A 293 -16.86 -2.86 -19.76
C ILE A 293 -16.36 -3.79 -20.87
N ASP A 294 -15.30 -3.36 -21.55
CA ASP A 294 -14.55 -4.17 -22.50
C ASP A 294 -13.60 -5.10 -21.75
N ALA A 295 -14.05 -6.32 -21.47
CA ALA A 295 -13.24 -7.34 -20.83
C ALA A 295 -12.82 -8.44 -21.82
N LEU A 296 -12.64 -8.12 -23.12
CA LEU A 296 -12.14 -9.08 -24.11
C LEU A 296 -10.73 -9.57 -23.73
N SER A 297 -9.86 -8.64 -23.36
CA SER A 297 -8.55 -8.88 -22.73
C SER A 297 -8.30 -7.87 -21.62
N VAL A 298 -7.83 -8.33 -20.47
CA VAL A 298 -7.66 -7.51 -19.27
C VAL A 298 -6.19 -7.45 -18.86
N GLY A 299 -5.74 -6.33 -18.31
CA GLY A 299 -4.34 -6.18 -17.88
C GLY A 299 -4.14 -6.64 -16.43
N GLU A 300 -3.29 -7.63 -16.18
CA GLU A 300 -2.82 -7.95 -14.82
C GLU A 300 -1.43 -7.38 -14.54
N ALA A 301 -1.08 -7.29 -13.25
CA ALA A 301 0.26 -6.92 -12.76
C ALA A 301 0.77 -5.49 -13.09
N GLU A 302 -0.05 -4.64 -13.72
CA GLU A 302 0.33 -3.31 -14.25
C GLU A 302 0.70 -2.24 -13.18
N GLN A 303 1.68 -1.38 -13.51
CA GLN A 303 2.25 -0.28 -12.69
C GLN A 303 1.73 1.14 -13.05
N GLY A 304 0.56 1.26 -13.68
CA GLY A 304 0.07 2.51 -14.29
C GLY A 304 0.32 2.59 -15.79
N ALA A 305 0.01 3.76 -16.38
CA ALA A 305 -0.05 3.98 -17.83
C ALA A 305 1.22 3.52 -18.58
N VAL A 306 1.12 2.35 -19.23
CA VAL A 306 2.13 1.76 -20.13
C VAL A 306 3.43 1.35 -19.42
N GLY A 307 3.37 0.24 -18.68
CA GLY A 307 4.56 -0.48 -18.25
C GLY A 307 4.85 -1.70 -19.16
N PRO A 308 6.13 -2.07 -19.40
CA PRO A 308 6.50 -3.35 -20.01
C PRO A 308 5.96 -4.57 -19.22
N ASP A 309 5.50 -4.34 -17.99
CA ASP A 309 5.03 -5.32 -17.01
C ASP A 309 3.51 -5.59 -17.04
N THR A 310 2.77 -5.03 -17.99
CA THR A 310 1.34 -5.40 -18.18
C THR A 310 1.25 -6.75 -18.89
N PHE A 311 0.58 -7.71 -18.27
CA PHE A 311 0.35 -9.03 -18.86
C PHE A 311 -1.13 -9.18 -19.24
N PRO A 312 -1.46 -9.46 -20.51
CA PRO A 312 -2.85 -9.66 -20.92
C PRO A 312 -3.40 -10.99 -20.38
N VAL A 313 -4.59 -10.95 -19.80
CA VAL A 313 -5.42 -12.11 -19.45
C VAL A 313 -6.67 -12.06 -20.32
N ASN A 314 -6.85 -13.08 -21.15
CA ASN A 314 -7.91 -13.08 -22.17
C ASN A 314 -9.19 -13.69 -21.59
N LEU A 315 -10.15 -12.85 -21.22
CA LEU A 315 -11.42 -13.31 -20.64
C LEU A 315 -12.51 -13.49 -21.69
N GLY A 316 -12.49 -12.68 -22.77
CA GLY A 316 -13.51 -12.69 -23.82
C GLY A 316 -14.87 -12.25 -23.32
N LEU A 317 -14.92 -11.30 -22.40
CA LEU A 317 -16.16 -10.88 -21.75
C LEU A 317 -16.59 -9.48 -22.19
N ILE A 318 -17.90 -9.26 -22.21
CA ILE A 318 -18.50 -7.93 -22.18
C ILE A 318 -19.42 -7.90 -20.95
N VAL A 319 -19.22 -6.89 -20.10
CA VAL A 319 -20.02 -6.69 -18.89
C VAL A 319 -20.79 -5.38 -19.05
N ALA A 320 -22.10 -5.39 -18.91
CA ALA A 320 -22.94 -4.21 -19.12
C ALA A 320 -23.96 -4.03 -18.01
N GLY A 321 -24.29 -2.78 -17.68
CA GLY A 321 -25.35 -2.47 -16.71
C GLY A 321 -25.51 -0.96 -16.49
N PRO A 322 -26.60 -0.56 -15.82
CA PRO A 322 -26.86 0.84 -15.49
C PRO A 322 -25.85 1.38 -14.46
N GLY A 323 -25.63 2.68 -14.51
CA GLY A 323 -24.74 3.39 -13.58
C GLY A 323 -23.26 3.02 -13.76
N ALA A 324 -22.46 3.39 -12.75
CA ALA A 324 -21.01 3.16 -12.74
C ALA A 324 -20.56 2.09 -11.73
N LEU A 325 -21.24 1.94 -10.59
CA LEU A 325 -20.71 1.16 -9.48
C LEU A 325 -20.96 -0.35 -9.65
N GLU A 326 -22.17 -0.77 -10.00
CA GLU A 326 -22.53 -2.19 -10.07
C GLU A 326 -21.74 -2.96 -11.14
N PRO A 327 -21.54 -2.43 -12.37
CA PRO A 327 -20.66 -3.06 -13.36
C PRO A 327 -19.21 -3.18 -12.86
N ASP A 328 -18.67 -2.15 -12.20
CA ASP A 328 -17.32 -2.18 -11.61
C ASP A 328 -17.21 -3.27 -10.53
N VAL A 329 -18.23 -3.41 -9.69
CA VAL A 329 -18.31 -4.41 -8.61
C VAL A 329 -18.36 -5.83 -9.17
N VAL A 330 -19.17 -6.07 -10.20
CA VAL A 330 -19.22 -7.37 -10.89
C VAL A 330 -17.89 -7.69 -11.56
N MET A 331 -17.29 -6.73 -12.29
CA MET A 331 -16.00 -6.94 -12.96
C MET A 331 -14.87 -7.22 -11.96
N THR A 332 -14.85 -6.52 -10.84
CA THR A 332 -13.89 -6.73 -9.75
C THR A 332 -13.95 -8.17 -9.22
N ALA A 333 -15.17 -8.70 -9.07
CA ALA A 333 -15.39 -10.07 -8.64
C ALA A 333 -14.93 -11.09 -9.70
N ILE A 334 -15.15 -10.79 -10.99
CA ILE A 334 -14.66 -11.59 -12.13
C ILE A 334 -13.13 -11.60 -12.15
N MET A 335 -12.46 -10.48 -11.87
CA MET A 335 -10.99 -10.39 -11.78
C MET A 335 -10.39 -11.11 -10.56
N GLY A 336 -11.24 -11.67 -9.70
CA GLY A 336 -10.83 -12.50 -8.58
C GLY A 336 -10.69 -11.75 -7.26
N PHE A 337 -10.97 -10.45 -7.23
CA PHE A 337 -10.87 -9.60 -6.06
C PHE A 337 -12.21 -9.50 -5.30
N ASN A 338 -12.16 -9.07 -4.04
CA ASN A 338 -13.38 -8.79 -3.28
C ASN A 338 -13.78 -7.31 -3.51
N PRO A 339 -14.92 -7.00 -4.13
CA PRO A 339 -15.34 -5.62 -4.38
C PRO A 339 -15.50 -4.80 -3.10
N GLN A 340 -15.90 -5.45 -1.99
CA GLN A 340 -16.02 -4.78 -0.70
C GLN A 340 -14.69 -4.34 -0.10
N ASN A 341 -13.55 -4.70 -0.70
CA ASN A 341 -12.25 -4.19 -0.26
C ASN A 341 -12.00 -2.77 -0.83
N TYR A 342 -12.68 -2.34 -1.89
CA TYR A 342 -12.39 -1.09 -2.60
C TYR A 342 -13.07 0.12 -1.94
N GLY A 343 -12.28 1.09 -1.45
CA GLY A 343 -12.79 2.23 -0.68
C GLY A 343 -13.65 3.22 -1.46
N GLN A 344 -13.30 3.44 -2.72
CA GLN A 344 -14.12 4.16 -3.67
C GLN A 344 -15.48 3.48 -3.92
N PHE A 345 -15.59 2.14 -3.83
CA PHE A 345 -16.88 1.46 -4.00
C PHE A 345 -17.79 1.65 -2.79
N ARG A 346 -17.26 1.48 -1.58
CA ARG A 346 -18.02 1.70 -0.34
C ARG A 346 -18.44 3.17 -0.21
N MET A 347 -17.54 4.10 -0.55
CA MET A 347 -17.87 5.52 -0.53
C MET A 347 -18.91 5.86 -1.60
N ALA A 348 -18.77 5.34 -2.82
CA ALA A 348 -19.78 5.48 -3.87
C ALA A 348 -21.16 4.97 -3.40
N GLU A 349 -21.24 3.81 -2.72
CA GLU A 349 -22.49 3.32 -2.13
C GLU A 349 -23.03 4.26 -1.04
N GLN A 350 -22.17 4.75 -0.14
CA GLN A 350 -22.55 5.68 0.94
C GLN A 350 -23.19 6.98 0.40
N TYR A 351 -22.73 7.47 -0.76
CA TYR A 351 -23.23 8.69 -1.39
C TYR A 351 -24.27 8.43 -2.49
N GLY A 352 -24.79 7.19 -2.59
CA GLY A 352 -25.94 6.87 -3.43
C GLY A 352 -25.64 6.74 -4.92
N LEU A 353 -24.42 6.31 -5.28
CA LEU A 353 -24.05 5.99 -6.67
C LEU A 353 -24.45 4.56 -7.09
N GLY A 354 -24.85 3.70 -6.15
CA GLY A 354 -25.20 2.30 -6.39
C GLY A 354 -24.94 1.44 -5.16
N THR A 355 -24.72 0.14 -5.33
CA THR A 355 -24.30 -0.76 -4.24
C THR A 355 -23.00 -1.52 -4.54
N CYS A 356 -22.13 -1.67 -3.54
CA CYS A 356 -20.94 -2.53 -3.64
C CYS A 356 -21.17 -3.97 -3.12
N ASP A 357 -22.40 -4.27 -2.70
CA ASP A 357 -22.81 -5.59 -2.25
C ASP A 357 -23.32 -6.43 -3.42
N LEU A 358 -22.51 -7.39 -3.88
CA LEU A 358 -22.88 -8.33 -4.95
C LEU A 358 -24.21 -9.05 -4.70
N ARG A 359 -24.66 -9.21 -3.44
CA ARG A 359 -25.94 -9.86 -3.11
C ARG A 359 -27.15 -9.00 -3.49
N LYS A 360 -26.93 -7.69 -3.71
CA LYS A 360 -27.93 -6.71 -4.12
C LYS A 360 -27.85 -6.37 -5.61
N ILE A 361 -27.07 -7.12 -6.38
CA ILE A 361 -26.94 -6.95 -7.83
C ILE A 361 -27.51 -8.20 -8.50
N GLU A 362 -28.45 -8.02 -9.42
CA GLU A 362 -28.94 -9.12 -10.26
C GLU A 362 -27.94 -9.36 -11.39
N VAL A 363 -27.15 -10.42 -11.29
CA VAL A 363 -26.22 -10.82 -12.35
C VAL A 363 -26.93 -11.75 -13.34
N VAL A 364 -26.97 -11.37 -14.62
CA VAL A 364 -27.59 -12.14 -15.71
C VAL A 364 -26.60 -12.54 -16.80
N GLY A 365 -26.97 -13.54 -17.60
CA GLY A 365 -26.04 -14.19 -18.54
C GLY A 365 -25.16 -15.22 -17.84
N ARG A 366 -23.84 -15.06 -17.92
CA ARG A 366 -22.89 -15.97 -17.24
C ARG A 366 -22.81 -15.66 -15.75
N LYS A 367 -22.59 -16.70 -14.93
CA LYS A 367 -22.33 -16.51 -13.50
C LYS A 367 -20.89 -16.06 -13.28
N ILE A 368 -20.67 -15.17 -12.31
CA ILE A 368 -19.31 -14.76 -11.89
C ILE A 368 -18.43 -15.98 -11.63
N SER A 369 -18.94 -16.99 -10.93
CA SER A 369 -18.19 -18.22 -10.59
C SER A 369 -17.70 -19.02 -11.81
N GLU A 370 -18.31 -18.85 -12.99
CA GLU A 370 -17.94 -19.57 -14.21
C GLU A 370 -16.87 -18.86 -15.05
N VAL A 371 -16.69 -17.55 -14.81
CA VAL A 371 -15.80 -16.70 -15.62
C VAL A 371 -14.75 -15.99 -14.76
N ARG A 372 -14.77 -16.22 -13.45
CA ARG A 372 -13.83 -15.64 -12.50
C ARG A 372 -12.43 -16.18 -12.75
N GLU A 373 -11.50 -15.26 -12.97
CA GLU A 373 -10.07 -15.52 -13.02
C GLU A 373 -9.38 -14.88 -11.82
N LYS A 374 -8.26 -15.44 -11.39
CA LYS A 374 -7.48 -14.89 -10.27
C LYS A 374 -6.30 -14.12 -10.81
N LEU A 375 -6.49 -12.83 -11.07
CA LEU A 375 -5.45 -11.96 -11.61
C LEU A 375 -4.37 -11.65 -10.59
N CYS A 376 -3.16 -11.41 -11.10
CA CYS A 376 -2.05 -10.88 -10.31
C CYS A 376 -2.30 -9.38 -10.00
N PRO A 377 -2.24 -8.96 -8.72
CA PRO A 377 -2.24 -7.54 -8.37
C PRO A 377 -0.98 -6.84 -8.91
N PRO A 378 -0.93 -5.49 -8.96
CA PRO A 378 0.22 -4.73 -9.48
C PRO A 378 1.58 -5.21 -8.92
N MET A 379 2.55 -5.57 -9.79
CA MET A 379 3.84 -6.19 -9.37
C MET A 379 4.74 -5.25 -8.56
N HIS A 380 4.62 -3.94 -8.79
CA HIS A 380 5.30 -2.91 -8.02
C HIS A 380 4.28 -1.88 -7.58
N ALA A 381 3.42 -2.26 -6.64
CA ALA A 381 2.80 -1.24 -5.84
C ALA A 381 3.91 -0.53 -5.03
N TRP A 382 4.55 0.47 -5.64
CA TRP A 382 4.68 1.76 -4.95
C TRP A 382 3.30 1.99 -4.35
N ARG A 383 3.13 1.63 -3.07
CA ARG A 383 1.92 1.91 -2.33
C ARG A 383 1.96 3.41 -2.03
N TRP A 384 1.78 4.22 -3.08
CA TRP A 384 1.30 5.58 -2.94
C TRP A 384 -0.08 5.45 -2.26
N PRO A 385 -0.36 6.32 -1.29
CA PRO A 385 -1.21 5.97 -0.18
C PRO A 385 -2.66 5.71 -0.56
N SER A 386 -3.26 4.75 0.13
CA SER A 386 -4.66 4.32 0.09
C SER A 386 -5.66 5.35 0.59
N SER A 387 -5.24 6.59 0.74
CA SER A 387 -6.15 7.69 0.54
C SER A 387 -6.72 7.65 -0.88
N ALA A 388 -6.08 6.89 -1.78
CA ALA A 388 -6.77 6.25 -2.88
C ALA A 388 -7.42 4.89 -2.57
N GLY A 389 -8.75 4.89 -2.42
CA GLY A 389 -9.57 3.72 -2.12
C GLY A 389 -9.15 2.43 -2.84
N GLY A 390 -8.54 1.51 -2.12
CA GLY A 390 -8.12 0.22 -2.66
C GLY A 390 -7.62 -0.68 -1.54
N ILE A 391 -8.53 -1.51 -1.03
CA ILE A 391 -8.33 -2.49 0.05
C ILE A 391 -8.38 -1.88 1.47
N LEU A 392 -9.58 -1.54 1.95
CA LEU A 392 -9.82 -1.58 3.39
C LEU A 392 -10.11 -3.01 3.82
N ALA A 393 -9.36 -3.39 4.84
CA ALA A 393 -9.82 -4.31 5.84
C ALA A 393 -10.94 -3.65 6.68
N TRP A 394 -11.88 -4.50 7.12
CA TRP A 394 -12.83 -4.34 8.22
C TRP A 394 -14.18 -3.62 7.94
N ASP A 395 -15.17 -4.45 7.62
CA ASP A 395 -16.44 -4.51 8.35
C ASP A 395 -16.77 -5.99 8.63
N ASN A 396 -16.08 -6.57 9.60
CA ASN A 396 -16.74 -7.55 10.46
C ASN A 396 -17.14 -6.77 11.71
N ALA A 397 -18.44 -6.51 11.84
CA ALA A 397 -19.07 -6.56 13.15
C ALA A 397 -18.90 -7.99 13.67
N TYR A 398 -17.70 -8.28 14.17
CA TYR A 398 -17.51 -9.27 15.20
C TYR A 398 -17.83 -8.53 16.48
N ASP A 399 -18.93 -8.88 17.13
CA ASP A 399 -19.11 -8.52 18.53
C ASP A 399 -17.79 -8.85 19.25
N PRO A 400 -17.14 -7.90 19.93
CA PRO A 400 -15.96 -8.23 20.70
C PRO A 400 -16.41 -9.29 21.71
N PRO A 401 -15.82 -10.51 21.72
CA PRO A 401 -15.88 -11.27 22.95
C PRO A 401 -15.20 -10.37 23.97
N GLU A 402 -15.97 -9.88 24.95
CA GLU A 402 -15.38 -9.59 26.24
C GLU A 402 -14.69 -10.89 26.65
N PHE A 403 -13.38 -11.01 26.52
CA PHE A 403 -12.68 -12.05 27.26
C PHE A 403 -11.19 -11.76 27.50
N THR A 404 -10.82 -12.23 28.69
CA THR A 404 -9.65 -12.02 29.52
C THR A 404 -8.33 -12.50 28.90
N GLY A 405 -7.32 -11.62 28.86
CA GLY A 405 -5.91 -12.03 28.78
C GLY A 405 -5.32 -12.26 30.19
N PRO A 406 -4.44 -13.25 30.38
CA PRO A 406 -3.92 -13.67 31.70
C PRO A 406 -2.79 -12.78 32.22
N ALA A 407 -2.71 -12.66 33.56
CA ALA A 407 -1.69 -12.00 34.41
C ALA A 407 -1.37 -10.51 34.12
N LYS A 408 -1.23 -9.70 35.18
CA LYS A 408 -0.75 -8.31 35.08
C LYS A 408 0.65 -8.34 34.45
N ALA A 409 0.78 -7.89 33.20
CA ALA A 409 2.09 -7.68 32.58
C ALA A 409 2.87 -6.66 33.43
N ARG A 410 4.18 -6.87 33.58
CA ARG A 410 5.04 -6.01 34.41
C ARG A 410 6.16 -5.45 33.55
N VAL A 411 6.35 -4.14 33.57
CA VAL A 411 7.36 -3.43 32.77
C VAL A 411 8.16 -2.51 33.67
N ALA A 412 9.48 -2.66 33.68
CA ALA A 412 10.38 -1.80 34.44
C ALA A 412 10.90 -0.65 33.58
N ILE A 413 11.02 0.53 34.18
CA ILE A 413 11.67 1.70 33.61
C ILE A 413 12.79 2.13 34.57
N VAL A 414 14.03 2.04 34.11
CA VAL A 414 15.21 2.50 34.85
C VAL A 414 15.80 3.71 34.15
N LYS A 415 16.12 4.75 34.91
CA LYS A 415 16.77 5.97 34.40
C LYS A 415 18.18 6.08 34.97
N ALA A 416 19.13 6.37 34.11
CA ALA A 416 20.51 6.67 34.48
C ALA A 416 20.58 7.88 35.43
N ASP A 417 21.32 7.73 36.53
CA ASP A 417 21.67 8.83 37.43
C ASP A 417 22.93 9.59 36.95
N ASN A 418 23.80 8.93 36.17
CA ASN A 418 24.94 9.50 35.49
C ASN A 418 24.78 9.48 33.97
N MET A 419 24.37 10.63 33.40
CA MET A 419 24.13 10.79 31.96
C MET A 419 25.42 10.80 31.13
N ASP A 420 26.55 11.21 31.70
CA ASP A 420 27.83 11.22 30.99
C ASP A 420 28.34 9.80 30.73
N LEU A 421 28.29 8.94 31.75
CA LEU A 421 28.61 7.52 31.58
C LEU A 421 27.59 6.81 30.68
N ALA A 422 26.34 7.27 30.65
CA ALA A 422 25.31 6.70 29.78
C ALA A 422 25.54 7.06 28.30
N LEU A 423 25.82 8.33 27.98
CA LEU A 423 25.67 8.85 26.61
C LEU A 423 26.96 9.29 25.92
N ASN A 424 27.99 9.69 26.68
CA ASN A 424 29.09 10.54 26.17
C ASN A 424 30.45 9.84 26.09
N THR A 425 30.51 8.52 26.29
CA THR A 425 31.78 7.76 26.38
C THR A 425 32.15 7.01 25.11
N ILE A 426 31.29 7.01 24.09
CA ILE A 426 31.57 6.35 22.81
C ILE A 426 32.78 6.99 22.12
N LYS A 427 33.68 6.14 21.63
CA LYS A 427 34.79 6.52 20.77
C LYS A 427 34.68 5.75 19.47
N MET A 428 34.66 6.49 18.36
CA MET A 428 34.78 5.94 17.02
C MET A 428 36.20 6.19 16.52
N ASN A 429 36.92 5.13 16.14
CA ASN A 429 38.26 5.26 15.58
C ASN A 429 38.20 5.68 14.10
N THR A 430 38.02 6.97 13.82
CA THR A 430 37.89 7.50 12.44
C THR A 430 39.20 8.15 11.97
N ASP A 431 40.22 7.37 11.60
CA ASP A 431 41.37 7.94 10.90
C ASP A 431 41.00 8.22 9.43
N ARG A 432 41.10 9.50 9.02
CA ARG A 432 40.79 9.99 7.66
C ARG A 432 41.66 9.38 6.56
N THR A 433 42.81 8.77 6.89
CA THR A 433 43.69 8.11 5.91
C THR A 433 43.13 6.80 5.33
N PHE A 434 42.03 6.28 5.90
CA PHE A 434 41.33 5.05 5.53
C PHE A 434 40.75 5.03 4.09
N MET A 435 40.37 6.19 3.54
CA MET A 435 39.75 6.30 2.21
C MET A 435 40.65 5.80 1.05
N GLN A 436 41.97 5.74 1.24
CA GLN A 436 42.91 5.24 0.23
C GLN A 436 43.07 3.71 0.24
N ALA A 437 42.50 2.99 1.23
CA ALA A 437 42.78 1.58 1.48
C ALA A 437 41.76 0.58 0.88
N CYS A 438 40.71 1.05 0.19
CA CYS A 438 39.67 0.18 -0.40
C CYS A 438 40.11 -0.59 -1.67
N TYR A 439 41.41 -0.87 -1.84
CA TYR A 439 41.95 -1.72 -2.91
C TYR A 439 42.04 -3.20 -2.46
N PRO A 440 41.74 -4.17 -3.33
CA PRO A 440 41.86 -5.59 -3.00
C PRO A 440 43.28 -5.97 -2.52
N GLY A 441 43.39 -6.62 -1.36
CA GLY A 441 44.64 -7.24 -0.90
C GLY A 441 45.26 -6.71 0.40
N ARG A 442 44.66 -5.75 1.12
CA ARG A 442 45.12 -5.32 2.45
C ARG A 442 44.19 -5.79 3.57
N LYS A 443 44.76 -6.22 4.70
CA LYS A 443 44.01 -6.52 5.94
C LYS A 443 43.40 -5.23 6.47
N MET A 444 42.08 -5.22 6.64
CA MET A 444 41.32 -4.09 7.16
C MET A 444 41.53 -3.96 8.68
N ASP A 445 42.07 -2.83 9.13
CA ASP A 445 41.88 -2.39 10.53
C ASP A 445 40.45 -1.81 10.60
N ILE A 446 39.50 -2.62 11.11
CA ILE A 446 38.07 -2.28 11.13
C ILE A 446 37.84 -1.14 12.13
N ILE A 447 37.15 -0.08 11.68
CA ILE A 447 36.65 1.00 12.53
C ILE A 447 35.58 0.44 13.47
N ARG A 448 35.81 0.55 14.78
CA ARG A 448 34.95 -0.04 15.83
C ARG A 448 34.49 1.03 16.81
N ALA A 449 33.22 0.94 17.21
CA ALA A 449 32.72 1.66 18.36
C ALA A 449 33.25 1.03 19.65
N GLU A 450 33.84 1.86 20.52
CA GLU A 450 34.36 1.47 21.83
C GLU A 450 33.82 2.40 22.91
N TRP A 451 33.68 1.88 24.13
CA TRP A 451 33.26 2.64 25.30
C TRP A 451 34.28 2.47 26.42
N THR A 452 34.26 3.37 27.41
CA THR A 452 35.10 3.20 28.61
C THR A 452 34.61 2.01 29.43
N LYS A 453 35.52 1.31 30.12
CA LYS A 453 35.14 0.17 30.99
C LYS A 453 34.18 0.56 32.11
N GLU A 454 34.36 1.74 32.70
CA GLU A 454 33.43 2.30 33.69
C GLU A 454 32.01 2.45 33.13
N SER A 455 31.89 2.90 31.89
CA SER A 455 30.62 3.05 31.20
C SER A 455 29.96 1.71 30.85
N GLU A 456 30.76 0.72 30.42
CA GLU A 456 30.27 -0.66 30.20
C GLU A 456 29.71 -1.28 31.49
N GLU A 457 30.40 -1.09 32.62
CA GLU A 457 29.96 -1.60 33.93
C GLU A 457 28.71 -0.87 34.42
N TYR A 458 28.66 0.45 34.23
CA TYR A 458 27.52 1.27 34.62
C TYR A 458 26.26 0.91 33.82
N ILE A 459 26.33 0.81 32.49
CA ILE A 459 25.18 0.36 31.67
C ILE A 459 24.80 -1.09 31.98
N GLY A 460 25.79 -1.95 32.27
CA GLY A 460 25.51 -3.31 32.74
C GLY A 460 24.69 -3.33 34.03
N LYS A 461 25.04 -2.50 35.02
CA LYS A 461 24.26 -2.37 36.25
C LYS A 461 22.82 -1.93 35.98
N LEU A 462 22.61 -0.89 35.16
CA LEU A 462 21.26 -0.41 34.83
C LEU A 462 20.44 -1.47 34.07
N THR A 463 21.09 -2.20 33.16
CA THR A 463 20.44 -3.28 32.40
C THR A 463 19.96 -4.38 33.32
N ARG A 464 20.83 -4.82 34.25
CA ARG A 464 20.50 -5.83 35.25
C ARG A 464 19.39 -5.37 36.18
N GLU A 465 19.46 -4.13 36.66
CA GLU A 465 18.42 -3.52 37.49
C GLU A 465 17.06 -3.53 36.79
N ALA A 466 17.01 -3.13 35.52
CA ALA A 466 15.75 -3.13 34.75
C ALA A 466 15.18 -4.54 34.59
N VAL A 467 16.02 -5.53 34.29
CA VAL A 467 15.61 -6.94 34.17
C VAL A 467 15.12 -7.50 35.52
N GLU A 468 15.84 -7.22 36.61
CA GLU A 468 15.47 -7.69 37.95
C GLU A 468 14.16 -7.04 38.45
N LEU A 469 13.96 -5.75 38.20
CA LEU A 469 12.72 -5.04 38.55
C LEU A 469 11.51 -5.54 37.75
N ALA A 470 11.69 -5.80 36.45
CA ALA A 470 10.63 -6.32 35.58
C ALA A 470 10.27 -7.77 35.93
N GLY A 471 11.26 -8.56 36.38
CA GLY A 471 11.08 -9.96 36.75
C GLY A 471 10.83 -10.87 35.54
N ASN A 472 10.42 -12.11 35.80
CA ASN A 472 10.10 -13.10 34.74
C ASN A 472 11.21 -13.33 33.70
N TRP A 473 12.48 -13.21 34.11
CA TRP A 473 13.61 -13.55 33.26
C TRP A 473 13.49 -15.00 32.73
N PRO A 474 13.48 -15.22 31.40
CA PRO A 474 13.02 -16.49 30.83
C PRO A 474 14.10 -17.57 30.73
N VAL A 475 15.38 -17.21 30.85
CA VAL A 475 16.51 -18.11 30.55
C VAL A 475 16.65 -19.18 31.63
N LYS A 476 16.73 -20.43 31.20
CA LYS A 476 16.94 -21.61 32.05
C LYS A 476 18.20 -22.35 31.65
N LYS A 477 18.66 -23.19 32.58
CA LYS A 477 19.83 -24.05 32.36
C LYS A 477 19.65 -24.92 31.12
N GLY A 478 20.59 -24.83 30.18
CA GLY A 478 20.62 -25.61 28.96
C GLY A 478 19.94 -24.97 27.75
N ASP A 479 19.35 -23.77 27.89
CA ASP A 479 18.74 -23.06 26.77
C ASP A 479 19.77 -22.57 25.76
N VAL A 480 19.37 -22.53 24.49
CA VAL A 480 20.02 -21.69 23.47
C VAL A 480 19.30 -20.35 23.43
N VAL A 481 20.02 -19.28 23.76
CA VAL A 481 19.47 -17.92 23.84
C VAL A 481 19.84 -17.14 22.59
N TYR A 482 18.86 -16.50 21.97
CA TYR A 482 19.05 -15.58 20.85
C TYR A 482 18.82 -14.15 21.33
N ILE A 483 19.82 -13.29 21.18
CA ILE A 483 19.73 -11.86 21.48
C ILE A 483 19.69 -11.11 20.15
N LYS A 484 18.57 -10.41 19.92
CA LYS A 484 18.27 -9.71 18.68
C LYS A 484 18.38 -8.20 18.90
N PRO A 485 19.55 -7.56 18.66
CA PRO A 485 19.66 -6.10 18.66
C PRO A 485 18.86 -5.48 17.50
N ASN A 486 18.88 -4.14 17.38
CA ASN A 486 18.37 -3.37 16.24
C ASN A 486 19.50 -2.62 15.54
N LEU A 487 19.88 -3.03 14.32
CA LEU A 487 20.85 -2.32 13.48
C LEU A 487 20.20 -1.86 12.17
N VAL A 488 20.52 -0.63 11.73
CA VAL A 488 19.96 -0.03 10.52
C VAL A 488 20.90 -0.22 9.34
N ASN A 489 21.98 0.53 9.22
CA ASN A 489 22.82 0.57 8.02
C ASN A 489 24.24 0.02 8.27
N SER A 490 24.90 -0.42 7.19
CA SER A 490 26.32 -0.72 7.21
C SER A 490 27.18 0.54 7.34
N TYR A 491 28.43 0.38 7.78
CA TYR A 491 29.37 1.51 7.93
C TYR A 491 29.53 2.33 6.66
N ILE A 492 29.58 1.67 5.49
CA ILE A 492 29.74 2.34 4.19
C ILE A 492 28.53 3.25 3.91
N ASP A 493 27.32 2.75 4.14
CA ASP A 493 26.08 3.52 3.98
C ASP A 493 26.01 4.71 4.97
N MET A 494 26.47 4.53 6.21
CA MET A 494 26.53 5.60 7.23
C MET A 494 27.64 6.63 6.93
N HIS A 495 28.73 6.22 6.27
CA HIS A 495 29.85 7.10 5.93
C HIS A 495 29.60 7.88 4.62
N GLU A 496 28.84 7.33 3.69
CA GLU A 496 28.25 8.09 2.57
C GLU A 496 27.26 9.14 3.07
N CYS A 497 26.60 8.92 4.22
CA CYS A 497 25.75 9.94 4.86
C CYS A 497 26.54 11.10 5.50
N GLN A 498 27.84 10.97 5.73
CA GLN A 498 28.86 12.03 6.02
C GLN A 498 28.47 13.23 6.94
N ALA A 499 27.37 13.19 7.67
CA ALA A 499 26.77 14.33 8.36
C ALA A 499 26.21 14.02 9.77
N LEU A 500 26.30 12.76 10.24
CA LEU A 500 25.73 12.37 11.54
C LEU A 500 26.76 12.45 12.69
N THR A 501 26.34 13.09 13.78
CA THR A 501 27.02 13.18 15.09
C THR A 501 26.95 11.87 15.88
N SER A 502 27.79 11.69 16.90
CA SER A 502 27.77 10.49 17.76
C SER A 502 26.42 10.25 18.47
N PRO A 503 25.68 11.29 18.92
CA PRO A 503 24.30 11.12 19.39
C PRO A 503 23.33 10.62 18.32
N GLU A 504 23.35 11.21 17.11
CA GLU A 504 22.50 10.77 16.01
C GLU A 504 22.79 9.30 15.69
N GLN A 505 24.06 8.93 15.57
CA GLN A 505 24.51 7.56 15.36
C GLN A 505 23.95 6.57 16.41
N GLN A 506 24.06 6.90 17.70
CA GLN A 506 23.54 6.07 18.79
C GLN A 506 22.00 5.97 18.80
N ALA A 507 21.28 7.00 18.37
CA ALA A 507 19.82 6.96 18.27
C ALA A 507 19.28 6.02 17.16
N HIS A 508 20.15 5.55 16.26
CA HIS A 508 19.75 4.63 15.18
C HIS A 508 19.89 3.16 15.56
N VAL A 509 20.77 2.79 16.49
CA VAL A 509 21.20 1.41 16.71
C VAL A 509 21.25 1.05 18.18
N THR A 510 21.02 -0.23 18.48
CA THR A 510 21.14 -0.75 19.84
C THR A 510 22.56 -0.66 20.37
N ASP A 511 22.69 -0.14 21.57
CA ASP A 511 23.92 -0.05 22.33
C ASP A 511 24.43 -1.44 22.76
N VAL A 512 25.67 -1.73 22.36
CA VAL A 512 26.29 -3.03 22.59
C VAL A 512 26.54 -3.32 24.08
N ARG A 513 26.63 -2.29 24.94
CA ARG A 513 26.82 -2.46 26.39
C ARG A 513 25.63 -3.15 27.04
N ILE A 514 24.41 -2.89 26.56
CA ILE A 514 23.18 -3.57 27.01
C ILE A 514 23.24 -5.04 26.61
N VAL A 515 23.56 -5.33 25.34
CA VAL A 515 23.66 -6.70 24.82
C VAL A 515 24.75 -7.49 25.53
N ARG A 516 25.89 -6.86 25.83
CA ARG A 516 26.98 -7.46 26.60
C ARG A 516 26.51 -7.96 27.97
N GLU A 517 25.73 -7.16 28.70
CA GLU A 517 25.22 -7.58 30.00
C GLU A 517 24.19 -8.70 29.88
N LEU A 518 23.29 -8.64 28.90
CA LEU A 518 22.31 -9.70 28.67
C LEU A 518 22.97 -11.05 28.34
N CYS A 519 24.09 -11.05 27.63
CA CYS A 519 24.90 -12.26 27.43
C CYS A 519 25.41 -12.83 28.77
N LYS A 520 25.91 -11.99 29.67
CA LYS A 520 26.38 -12.43 31.00
C LYS A 520 25.23 -12.99 31.83
N MET A 521 24.11 -12.28 31.90
CA MET A 521 22.91 -12.73 32.62
C MET A 521 22.38 -14.07 32.10
N ALA A 522 22.34 -14.25 30.77
CA ALA A 522 21.93 -15.50 30.16
C ALA A 522 22.88 -16.66 30.51
N TRP A 523 24.20 -16.40 30.49
CA TRP A 523 25.20 -17.39 30.86
C TRP A 523 25.15 -17.78 32.33
N GLU A 524 25.02 -16.80 33.24
CA GLU A 524 24.84 -16.98 34.67
C GLU A 524 23.59 -17.83 34.99
N SER A 525 22.54 -17.67 34.17
CA SER A 525 21.30 -18.48 34.25
C SER A 525 21.48 -19.91 33.71
N GLY A 526 22.66 -20.25 33.19
CA GLY A 526 23.02 -21.57 32.71
C GLY A 526 22.74 -21.84 31.23
N ALA A 527 22.58 -20.80 30.40
CA ALA A 527 22.48 -20.96 28.95
C ALA A 527 23.70 -21.75 28.42
N LYS A 528 23.47 -22.70 27.52
CA LYS A 528 24.58 -23.50 26.95
C LYS A 528 25.28 -22.81 25.78
N LYS A 529 24.60 -21.85 25.14
CA LYS A 529 25.04 -21.10 23.97
C LYS A 529 24.19 -19.84 23.83
N ILE A 530 24.83 -18.73 23.49
CA ILE A 530 24.19 -17.44 23.20
C ILE A 530 24.49 -17.08 21.74
N ILE A 531 23.48 -16.67 21.01
CA ILE A 531 23.59 -16.21 19.62
C ILE A 531 23.19 -14.74 19.59
N ILE A 532 24.06 -13.87 19.09
CA ILE A 532 23.71 -12.49 18.77
C ILE A 532 23.51 -12.43 17.26
N GLY A 533 22.30 -12.12 16.80
CA GLY A 533 22.03 -12.10 15.36
C GLY A 533 21.14 -10.97 14.92
N GLU A 534 21.45 -10.41 13.75
CA GLU A 534 20.77 -9.27 13.15
C GLU A 534 20.89 -9.32 11.62
N GLY A 535 19.87 -8.81 10.95
CA GLY A 535 19.80 -8.57 9.51
C GLY A 535 19.52 -7.10 9.23
N THR A 536 20.57 -6.38 8.84
CA THR A 536 20.54 -4.94 8.58
C THR A 536 19.66 -4.57 7.40
N ARG A 537 19.34 -3.27 7.31
CA ARG A 537 18.52 -2.67 6.27
C ARG A 537 19.19 -2.80 4.89
N SER A 538 20.49 -2.53 4.82
CA SER A 538 21.34 -2.55 3.63
C SER A 538 22.81 -2.82 3.99
N GLY A 539 23.53 -3.44 3.05
CA GLY A 539 24.94 -3.81 3.21
C GLY A 539 25.14 -5.22 3.76
N ALA A 540 26.39 -5.54 4.13
CA ALA A 540 26.76 -6.82 4.73
C ALA A 540 26.53 -6.79 6.24
N ASP A 541 25.73 -7.73 6.77
CA ASP A 541 25.37 -7.72 8.20
C ASP A 541 26.59 -7.96 9.09
N SER A 542 27.50 -8.81 8.62
CA SER A 542 28.79 -9.06 9.28
C SER A 542 29.63 -7.78 9.45
N ALA A 543 29.65 -6.90 8.44
CA ALA A 543 30.35 -5.63 8.52
C ALA A 543 29.70 -4.68 9.53
N SER A 544 28.36 -4.60 9.54
CA SER A 544 27.59 -3.79 10.48
C SER A 544 27.81 -4.24 11.93
N LEU A 545 27.72 -5.54 12.19
CA LEU A 545 27.96 -6.13 13.52
C LEU A 545 29.41 -5.89 13.98
N ALA A 546 30.39 -5.95 13.07
CA ALA A 546 31.78 -5.65 13.39
C ALA A 546 31.99 -4.18 13.75
N HIS A 547 31.37 -3.28 12.98
CA HIS A 547 31.48 -1.84 13.19
C HIS A 547 30.95 -1.40 14.56
N TRP A 548 29.79 -1.93 14.95
CA TRP A 548 29.15 -1.61 16.23
C TRP A 548 29.67 -2.40 17.43
N GLY A 549 30.82 -3.08 17.28
CA GLY A 549 31.52 -3.72 18.40
C GLY A 549 30.98 -5.10 18.83
N TYR A 550 30.00 -5.67 18.12
CA TYR A 550 29.40 -6.96 18.50
C TYR A 550 30.39 -8.12 18.44
N TYR A 551 31.28 -8.14 17.45
CA TYR A 551 32.35 -9.14 17.40
C TYR A 551 33.35 -8.95 18.55
N ALA A 552 33.69 -7.71 18.91
CA ALA A 552 34.63 -7.43 19.98
C ALA A 552 34.09 -7.89 21.35
N ILE A 553 32.81 -7.64 21.64
CA ILE A 553 32.20 -8.16 22.88
C ILE A 553 32.06 -9.68 22.85
N ALA A 554 31.80 -10.30 21.70
CA ALA A 554 31.74 -11.75 21.60
C ALA A 554 33.11 -12.38 21.87
N ASP A 555 34.19 -11.81 21.33
CA ASP A 555 35.57 -12.25 21.60
C ASP A 555 35.93 -12.08 23.08
N GLU A 556 35.60 -10.93 23.68
CA GLU A 556 35.80 -10.66 25.12
C GLU A 556 35.08 -11.72 25.98
N LEU A 557 33.79 -11.96 25.72
CA LEU A 557 32.97 -12.88 26.49
C LEU A 557 33.40 -14.34 26.29
N ASN A 558 33.76 -14.73 25.06
CA ASN A 558 34.31 -16.06 24.76
C ASN A 558 35.65 -16.29 25.49
N ALA A 559 36.51 -15.29 25.59
CA ALA A 559 37.74 -15.36 26.38
C ALA A 559 37.48 -15.55 27.89
N GLN A 560 36.32 -15.10 28.38
CA GLN A 560 35.83 -15.34 29.75
C GLN A 560 35.09 -16.69 29.90
N GLY A 561 35.02 -17.50 28.82
CA GLY A 561 34.35 -18.80 28.82
C GLY A 561 32.85 -18.76 28.51
N ILE A 562 32.28 -17.59 28.21
CA ILE A 562 30.87 -17.41 27.84
C ILE A 562 30.72 -17.70 26.35
N LYS A 563 29.95 -18.74 25.99
CA LYS A 563 29.83 -19.17 24.59
C LYS A 563 28.90 -18.26 23.78
N VAL A 564 29.47 -17.27 23.10
CA VAL A 564 28.75 -16.32 22.23
C VAL A 564 29.10 -16.56 20.77
N VAL A 565 28.07 -16.62 19.92
CA VAL A 565 28.21 -16.74 18.46
C VAL A 565 27.53 -15.55 17.79
N ILE A 566 28.19 -14.92 16.82
CA ILE A 566 27.59 -13.89 15.98
C ILE A 566 26.93 -14.54 14.76
N GLU A 567 25.66 -14.21 14.52
CA GLU A 567 24.89 -14.67 13.36
C GLU A 567 24.45 -13.49 12.48
N PRO A 568 25.22 -13.17 11.44
CA PRO A 568 24.80 -12.19 10.43
C PRO A 568 23.71 -12.82 9.53
N ILE A 569 22.46 -12.35 9.66
CA ILE A 569 21.24 -13.02 9.13
C ILE A 569 21.22 -13.12 7.60
N GLY A 570 21.76 -12.11 6.92
CA GLY A 570 21.94 -12.01 5.48
C GLY A 570 22.92 -13.03 4.95
N GLU A 571 23.91 -13.45 5.74
CA GLU A 571 24.93 -14.43 5.38
C GLU A 571 24.61 -15.82 5.94
N ALA A 572 23.79 -15.93 6.98
CA ALA A 572 23.37 -17.19 7.61
C ALA A 572 22.37 -18.03 6.77
N PRO A 573 22.23 -19.34 7.06
CA PRO A 573 21.18 -20.19 6.48
C PRO A 573 19.78 -19.83 6.98
N TYR A 574 18.78 -19.84 6.11
CA TYR A 574 17.38 -19.59 6.45
C TYR A 574 16.50 -20.85 6.32
N THR A 575 15.36 -20.84 6.99
CA THR A 575 14.32 -21.87 6.91
C THR A 575 12.97 -21.20 6.66
N TRP A 576 12.19 -21.73 5.72
CA TRP A 576 10.79 -21.36 5.55
C TRP A 576 9.94 -21.93 6.67
N VAL A 577 9.22 -21.08 7.38
CA VAL A 577 8.37 -21.46 8.50
C VAL A 577 6.93 -21.06 8.18
N LYS A 578 6.02 -22.02 8.30
CA LYS A 578 4.59 -21.78 8.12
C LYS A 578 4.03 -20.89 9.23
N THR A 579 3.05 -20.09 8.87
CA THR A 579 2.42 -19.13 9.79
C THR A 579 0.92 -19.37 9.92
N ILE A 580 0.28 -18.49 10.70
CA ILE A 580 -1.17 -18.47 10.92
C ILE A 580 -1.98 -17.99 9.71
N GLY A 581 -1.34 -17.50 8.65
CA GLY A 581 -1.94 -17.18 7.35
C GLY A 581 -2.64 -15.82 7.26
N LEU A 582 -2.20 -14.81 8.02
CA LEU A 582 -2.77 -13.45 7.98
C LEU A 582 -2.29 -12.66 6.76
N CYS A 583 -1.02 -12.78 6.41
CA CYS A 583 -0.42 -12.12 5.25
C CYS A 583 0.14 -13.11 4.26
N ASN A 584 1.08 -13.94 4.70
CA ASN A 584 1.75 -14.94 3.88
C ASN A 584 1.54 -16.33 4.48
N ALA A 585 1.67 -17.39 3.67
CA ALA A 585 1.60 -18.76 4.17
C ALA A 585 2.86 -19.17 4.95
N GLU A 586 4.00 -18.55 4.62
CA GLU A 586 5.30 -18.86 5.19
C GLU A 586 6.26 -17.66 5.14
N TYR A 587 7.25 -17.64 6.04
CA TYR A 587 8.35 -16.69 6.03
C TYR A 587 9.71 -17.38 6.12
N ALA A 588 10.70 -16.82 5.42
CA ALA A 588 12.09 -17.23 5.51
C ALA A 588 12.79 -16.48 6.66
N ILE A 589 13.04 -17.20 7.76
CA ILE A 589 13.73 -16.69 8.96
C ILE A 589 15.03 -17.48 9.24
N PRO A 590 15.93 -17.01 10.12
CA PRO A 590 17.17 -17.73 10.42
C PRO A 590 16.91 -19.16 10.89
N THR A 591 17.72 -20.10 10.40
CA THR A 591 17.55 -21.53 10.72
C THR A 591 17.75 -21.80 12.21
N SER A 592 18.66 -21.06 12.86
CA SER A 592 18.88 -21.11 14.30
C SER A 592 17.60 -20.76 15.08
N VAL A 593 16.95 -19.64 14.75
CA VAL A 593 15.67 -19.21 15.35
C VAL A 593 14.58 -20.27 15.11
N ALA A 594 14.47 -20.78 13.88
CA ALA A 594 13.45 -21.76 13.53
C ALA A 594 13.63 -23.13 14.22
N LYS A 595 14.87 -23.58 14.48
CA LYS A 595 15.16 -24.98 14.85
C LYS A 595 15.94 -25.18 16.14
N GLU A 596 16.77 -24.23 16.56
CA GLU A 596 17.72 -24.41 17.66
C GLU A 596 17.34 -23.58 18.89
N VAL A 597 16.99 -22.31 18.71
CA VAL A 597 16.72 -21.35 19.79
C VAL A 597 15.59 -21.84 20.70
N ASP A 598 15.79 -21.65 22.00
CA ASP A 598 14.79 -21.95 23.04
C ASP A 598 14.23 -20.67 23.68
N VAL A 599 15.03 -19.60 23.75
CA VAL A 599 14.64 -18.28 24.27
C VAL A 599 15.09 -17.17 23.32
N LEU A 600 14.18 -16.28 22.91
CA LEU A 600 14.49 -15.08 22.12
C LEU A 600 14.30 -13.80 22.93
N ILE A 601 15.37 -13.04 23.08
CA ILE A 601 15.40 -11.73 23.74
C ILE A 601 15.54 -10.65 22.66
N SER A 602 14.53 -9.79 22.53
CA SER A 602 14.57 -8.65 21.60
C SER A 602 15.15 -7.44 22.32
N VAL A 603 16.14 -6.79 21.72
CA VAL A 603 16.79 -5.59 22.24
C VAL A 603 16.59 -4.43 21.25
N PRO A 604 15.38 -3.86 21.15
CA PRO A 604 15.08 -2.83 20.16
C PRO A 604 15.63 -1.45 20.57
N GLN A 605 15.79 -0.57 19.59
CA GLN A 605 16.07 0.86 19.82
C GLN A 605 14.77 1.66 19.93
N MET A 606 14.62 2.52 20.93
CA MET A 606 13.47 3.45 21.04
C MET A 606 13.55 4.56 19.98
N LYS A 607 12.77 4.46 18.90
CA LYS A 607 12.74 5.49 17.85
C LYS A 607 11.44 5.52 17.05
N CYS A 608 11.16 6.63 16.40
CA CYS A 608 10.08 6.80 15.42
C CYS A 608 10.37 6.05 14.11
N HIS A 609 9.33 5.63 13.39
CA HIS A 609 9.49 4.96 12.09
C HIS A 609 8.29 5.13 11.15
N THR A 610 8.53 5.61 9.93
CA THR A 610 7.53 5.99 8.91
C THR A 610 6.42 5.00 8.58
N ILE A 611 6.69 3.69 8.66
CA ILE A 611 5.67 2.63 8.41
C ILE A 611 5.02 2.12 9.70
N ALA A 612 5.85 1.70 10.67
CA ALA A 612 5.39 1.00 11.86
C ALA A 612 4.81 1.90 12.96
N GLY A 613 5.08 3.21 12.94
CA GLY A 613 4.83 4.05 14.11
C GLY A 613 6.13 4.35 14.81
N VAL A 614 6.54 3.32 15.49
CA VAL A 614 7.70 3.25 16.34
C VAL A 614 8.50 2.01 15.96
N SER A 615 9.81 2.08 16.16
CA SER A 615 10.69 0.93 16.11
C SER A 615 10.83 0.45 17.53
N LEU A 616 10.25 -0.70 17.85
CA LEU A 616 10.31 -1.35 19.16
C LEU A 616 10.38 -2.88 18.95
N ALA A 617 10.05 -3.69 19.96
CA ALA A 617 10.33 -5.12 19.96
C ALA A 617 9.60 -5.86 18.85
N LEU A 618 8.31 -5.57 18.65
CA LEU A 618 7.52 -6.22 17.59
C LEU A 618 8.09 -5.92 16.20
N LYS A 619 8.53 -4.67 15.95
CA LYS A 619 9.17 -4.33 14.67
C LYS A 619 10.51 -5.01 14.50
N ASN A 620 11.29 -5.09 15.57
CA ASN A 620 12.65 -5.58 15.54
C ASN A 620 12.73 -7.04 15.09
N THR A 621 11.71 -7.84 15.41
CA THR A 621 11.56 -9.20 14.90
C THR A 621 10.87 -9.22 13.53
N THR A 622 9.76 -8.50 13.38
CA THR A 622 8.94 -8.45 12.15
C THR A 622 9.75 -8.08 10.92
N ILE A 623 10.59 -7.06 11.04
CA ILE A 623 11.46 -6.61 9.95
C ILE A 623 12.86 -7.18 10.11
N GLY A 624 13.42 -7.27 11.32
CA GLY A 624 14.83 -7.64 11.50
C GLY A 624 15.14 -9.12 11.29
N LEU A 625 14.19 -10.04 11.50
CA LEU A 625 14.45 -11.49 11.35
C LEU A 625 14.32 -12.01 9.91
N PRO A 626 13.30 -11.65 9.11
CA PRO A 626 13.23 -12.13 7.74
C PRO A 626 14.51 -11.78 6.96
N THR A 627 15.10 -12.76 6.27
CA THR A 627 16.41 -12.58 5.65
C THR A 627 16.31 -11.72 4.37
N HIS A 628 17.17 -10.71 4.24
CA HIS A 628 17.20 -9.90 3.02
C HIS A 628 17.70 -10.68 1.79
N LYS A 629 18.24 -11.90 1.94
CA LYS A 629 18.48 -12.85 0.84
C LYS A 629 17.21 -13.21 0.05
N VAL A 630 16.08 -13.29 0.75
CA VAL A 630 14.79 -13.64 0.17
C VAL A 630 13.99 -12.38 -0.12
N TYR A 631 14.02 -11.41 0.78
CA TYR A 631 13.13 -10.25 0.71
C TYR A 631 13.76 -8.98 0.10
N GLY A 632 15.02 -9.06 -0.32
CA GLY A 632 15.79 -7.95 -0.86
C GLY A 632 16.21 -6.91 0.20
N THR A 633 17.04 -5.95 -0.24
CA THR A 633 17.42 -4.77 0.56
C THR A 633 16.19 -3.92 0.91
N PHE A 634 16.17 -3.33 2.10
CA PHE A 634 14.98 -2.72 2.72
C PHE A 634 13.81 -3.69 2.96
N LYS A 635 14.00 -4.98 2.64
CA LYS A 635 13.02 -6.07 2.80
C LYS A 635 11.67 -5.74 2.15
N LEU A 636 11.70 -5.05 1.00
CA LEU A 636 10.48 -4.54 0.33
C LEU A 636 9.55 -5.64 -0.17
N ALA A 637 10.03 -6.87 -0.33
CA ALA A 637 9.19 -8.00 -0.68
C ALA A 637 8.33 -8.51 0.51
N LEU A 638 8.50 -7.94 1.71
CA LEU A 638 7.55 -8.14 2.81
C LEU A 638 6.28 -7.30 2.61
N PRO A 639 5.12 -7.76 3.09
CA PRO A 639 3.85 -7.03 2.98
C PRO A 639 3.75 -5.86 3.98
N HIS A 640 4.64 -4.86 3.85
CA HIS A 640 4.76 -3.67 4.73
C HIS A 640 3.50 -2.83 4.92
N LEU A 641 2.50 -3.07 4.08
CA LEU A 641 1.30 -2.25 3.95
C LEU A 641 0.08 -3.11 4.37
N LYS A 642 0.37 -4.25 5.01
CA LYS A 642 -0.45 -5.01 5.98
C LYS A 642 0.39 -5.22 7.26
N TYR A 643 1.02 -4.14 7.73
CA TYR A 643 2.06 -4.19 8.75
C TYR A 643 1.56 -4.78 10.07
N ALA A 644 0.33 -4.45 10.49
CA ALA A 644 -0.24 -5.00 11.73
C ALA A 644 -0.42 -6.52 11.62
N GLU A 645 -0.96 -6.99 10.50
CA GLU A 645 -1.16 -8.40 10.19
C GLU A 645 0.17 -9.14 10.09
N MET A 646 1.11 -8.60 9.31
CA MET A 646 2.46 -9.14 9.13
C MET A 646 3.21 -9.20 10.47
N SER A 647 3.11 -8.14 11.26
CA SER A 647 3.80 -8.05 12.54
C SER A 647 3.25 -9.07 13.53
N THR A 648 1.92 -9.16 13.62
CA THR A 648 1.25 -10.18 14.43
C THR A 648 1.60 -11.58 13.95
N GLU A 649 1.60 -11.81 12.64
CA GLU A 649 1.90 -13.09 12.04
C GLU A 649 3.34 -13.55 12.32
N ILE A 650 4.35 -12.72 12.04
CA ILE A 650 5.75 -13.05 12.28
C ILE A 650 6.01 -13.22 13.77
N ASN A 651 5.46 -12.35 14.62
CA ASN A 651 5.60 -12.47 16.08
C ASN A 651 4.83 -13.65 16.68
N SER A 652 3.97 -14.32 15.91
CA SER A 652 3.34 -15.59 16.33
C SER A 652 4.16 -16.83 15.95
N ILE A 653 5.26 -16.68 15.19
CA ILE A 653 6.11 -17.80 14.77
C ILE A 653 6.91 -18.31 15.97
N ARG A 654 6.54 -19.48 16.49
CA ARG A 654 7.24 -20.09 17.61
C ARG A 654 7.55 -21.56 17.38
N LYS A 655 8.79 -21.94 17.66
CA LYS A 655 9.29 -23.33 17.57
C LYS A 655 8.58 -24.27 18.54
N LYS A 656 8.28 -23.79 19.75
CA LYS A 656 7.61 -24.52 20.84
C LYS A 656 6.57 -23.60 21.48
N GLY A 657 5.34 -23.59 21.00
CA GLY A 657 4.26 -22.75 21.52
C GLY A 657 2.90 -23.09 20.90
N GLY A 658 1.83 -22.88 21.67
CA GLY A 658 0.46 -22.96 21.16
C GLY A 658 0.03 -21.65 20.49
N LYS A 659 -1.19 -21.63 19.94
CA LYS A 659 -1.81 -20.39 19.46
C LYS A 659 -1.84 -19.35 20.58
N GLY A 660 -1.42 -18.12 20.31
CA GLY A 660 -1.36 -17.04 21.31
C GLY A 660 -0.13 -17.07 22.22
N THR A 661 1.02 -17.49 21.71
CA THR A 661 2.30 -17.34 22.40
C THR A 661 3.26 -16.54 21.51
N PRO A 662 3.82 -15.41 21.97
CA PRO A 662 4.73 -14.61 21.17
C PRO A 662 6.06 -15.33 20.92
N MET A 663 6.70 -15.05 19.78
CA MET A 663 8.06 -15.48 19.45
C MET A 663 9.10 -14.89 20.41
N ILE A 664 8.85 -13.66 20.89
CA ILE A 664 9.72 -12.93 21.81
C ILE A 664 9.40 -13.38 23.24
N ASP A 665 10.42 -13.82 23.98
CA ASP A 665 10.30 -14.24 25.38
C ASP A 665 10.64 -13.13 26.37
N TYR A 666 11.42 -12.13 25.93
CA TYR A 666 11.79 -10.98 26.74
C TYR A 666 12.18 -9.77 25.88
N VAL A 667 11.93 -8.58 26.40
CA VAL A 667 12.28 -7.31 25.76
C VAL A 667 13.14 -6.48 26.71
N VAL A 668 14.21 -5.91 26.17
CA VAL A 668 15.00 -4.84 26.81
C VAL A 668 15.19 -3.73 25.79
N VAL A 669 14.41 -2.67 25.89
CA VAL A 669 14.51 -1.51 25.01
C VAL A 669 15.72 -0.68 25.39
N ASP A 670 16.58 -0.44 24.41
CA ASP A 670 17.57 0.63 24.48
C ASP A 670 16.87 1.97 24.24
N ALA A 671 16.80 2.75 25.31
CA ALA A 671 16.27 4.09 25.33
C ALA A 671 17.30 5.05 25.96
N LEU A 672 18.61 4.79 25.79
CA LEU A 672 19.65 5.74 26.21
C LEU A 672 19.56 7.02 25.36
N TRP A 673 19.57 6.83 24.04
CA TRP A 673 19.23 7.85 23.05
C TRP A 673 17.96 7.43 22.33
N ALA A 674 16.90 8.23 22.38
CA ALA A 674 15.75 8.02 21.51
C ALA A 674 15.95 8.69 20.17
N GLY A 675 15.34 8.16 19.11
CA GLY A 675 15.31 8.81 17.80
C GLY A 675 13.93 9.36 17.49
N GLU A 676 13.78 10.69 17.44
CA GLU A 676 12.54 11.32 16.95
C GLU A 676 12.62 11.69 15.45
N GLY A 677 11.50 12.05 14.87
CA GLY A 677 11.37 12.43 13.46
C GLY A 677 11.37 11.23 12.50
N ASP A 678 11.87 11.46 11.30
CA ASP A 678 11.90 10.48 10.22
C ASP A 678 13.20 9.66 10.20
N GLN A 679 13.12 8.37 9.90
CA GLN A 679 14.30 7.52 9.66
C GLN A 679 14.16 6.61 8.41
N GLY A 680 13.19 6.92 7.56
CA GLY A 680 12.96 6.26 6.29
C GLY A 680 13.86 6.78 5.16
N GLY A 681 15.20 6.77 5.28
CA GLY A 681 15.99 6.88 4.05
C GLY A 681 17.48 7.19 4.15
N ALA A 682 18.28 6.33 3.52
CA ALA A 682 19.48 6.74 2.77
C ALA A 682 19.16 7.66 1.55
N TRP A 683 18.02 8.36 1.57
CA TRP A 683 17.50 9.22 0.50
C TRP A 683 17.41 10.71 0.94
N GLY A 684 18.29 11.14 1.84
CA GLY A 684 18.58 12.56 2.03
C GLY A 684 17.53 13.40 2.77
N GLY A 685 17.00 12.94 3.91
CA GLY A 685 16.35 13.80 4.91
C GLY A 685 17.07 13.74 6.25
N PRO A 686 16.97 14.79 7.10
CA PRO A 686 17.63 14.82 8.40
C PRO A 686 17.02 13.74 9.30
N GLY A 687 17.80 12.67 9.52
CA GLY A 687 17.38 11.46 10.20
C GLY A 687 17.45 11.58 11.72
N ALA A 688 16.60 10.83 12.43
CA ALA A 688 16.73 10.52 13.86
C ALA A 688 17.27 11.66 14.73
N PHE A 689 16.48 12.67 15.03
CA PHE A 689 16.97 13.66 15.99
C PHE A 689 17.14 12.97 17.35
N PRO A 690 18.35 12.98 17.92
CA PRO A 690 18.65 12.22 19.12
C PRO A 690 18.08 12.95 20.33
N VAL A 691 17.24 12.27 21.10
CA VAL A 691 16.70 12.77 22.37
C VAL A 691 17.39 12.03 23.51
N PRO A 692 18.12 12.72 24.41
CA PRO A 692 18.85 12.07 25.51
C PRO A 692 17.88 11.64 26.61
N MET A 693 17.54 10.36 26.62
CA MET A 693 16.55 9.80 27.55
C MET A 693 17.22 9.13 28.76
N GLY A 694 18.34 8.44 28.53
CA GLY A 694 19.09 7.72 29.57
C GLY A 694 18.31 6.57 30.20
N LEU A 695 17.40 5.94 29.45
CA LEU A 695 16.49 4.92 29.96
C LEU A 695 16.88 3.52 29.50
N ILE A 696 16.54 2.53 30.33
CA ILE A 696 16.43 1.12 29.94
C ILE A 696 15.05 0.65 30.38
N ILE A 697 14.29 0.09 29.44
CA ILE A 697 12.92 -0.39 29.69
C ILE A 697 12.87 -1.90 29.44
N ALA A 698 12.37 -2.68 30.38
CA ALA A 698 12.40 -4.14 30.29
C ALA A 698 11.06 -4.79 30.66
N GLY A 699 10.76 -5.93 30.03
CA GLY A 699 9.55 -6.71 30.33
C GLY A 699 9.49 -8.04 29.59
N SER A 700 8.74 -8.99 30.15
CA SER A 700 8.53 -10.31 29.54
C SER A 700 7.36 -10.35 28.54
N ASP A 701 6.50 -9.34 28.55
CA ASP A 701 5.41 -9.18 27.59
C ASP A 701 5.82 -8.17 26.50
N PRO A 702 5.99 -8.60 25.24
CA PRO A 702 6.48 -7.73 24.18
C PRO A 702 5.48 -6.65 23.78
N VAL A 703 4.18 -6.91 23.84
CA VAL A 703 3.16 -5.90 23.50
C VAL A 703 3.06 -4.87 24.62
N ALA A 704 3.10 -5.30 25.88
CA ALA A 704 3.05 -4.40 27.03
C ALA A 704 4.28 -3.51 27.09
N THR A 705 5.47 -4.06 26.84
CA THR A 705 6.73 -3.30 26.84
C THR A 705 6.74 -2.27 25.71
N ASP A 706 6.27 -2.65 24.52
CA ASP A 706 6.14 -1.71 23.40
C ASP A 706 5.11 -0.61 23.70
N CYS A 707 3.98 -0.93 24.35
CA CYS A 707 2.95 0.04 24.71
C CYS A 707 3.43 1.04 25.77
N VAL A 708 4.10 0.56 26.84
CA VAL A 708 4.71 1.42 27.87
C VAL A 708 5.76 2.33 27.27
N THR A 709 6.64 1.77 26.42
CA THR A 709 7.68 2.56 25.76
C THR A 709 7.06 3.62 24.83
N THR A 710 6.03 3.26 24.08
CA THR A 710 5.31 4.20 23.21
C THR A 710 4.68 5.35 24.01
N ALA A 711 4.14 5.05 25.19
CA ALA A 711 3.61 6.08 26.09
C ALA A 711 4.72 6.96 26.69
N VAL A 712 5.91 6.40 26.99
CA VAL A 712 7.12 7.16 27.37
C VAL A 712 7.57 8.09 26.24
N MET A 713 7.38 7.70 24.98
CA MET A 713 7.62 8.55 23.81
C MET A 713 6.55 9.65 23.61
N GLY A 714 5.56 9.73 24.50
CA GLY A 714 4.49 10.73 24.45
C GLY A 714 3.35 10.40 23.48
N PHE A 715 3.34 9.19 22.90
CA PHE A 715 2.34 8.75 21.93
C PHE A 715 1.29 7.83 22.56
N ASN A 716 0.08 7.85 22.00
CA ASN A 716 -1.00 6.93 22.35
C ASN A 716 -0.73 5.50 21.79
N PRO A 717 -0.42 4.48 22.63
CA PRO A 717 -0.18 3.13 22.15
C PRO A 717 -1.40 2.49 21.49
N ASN A 718 -2.62 2.86 21.88
CA ASN A 718 -3.83 2.36 21.22
C ASN A 718 -3.95 2.82 19.79
N ASN A 719 -3.16 3.80 19.36
CA ASN A 719 -3.21 4.21 17.99
C ASN A 719 -2.45 3.29 17.04
N TYR A 720 -1.60 2.40 17.55
CA TYR A 720 -0.77 1.55 16.71
C TYR A 720 -1.41 0.18 16.48
N GLY A 721 -1.72 -0.12 15.22
CA GLY A 721 -2.48 -1.29 14.83
C GLY A 721 -1.79 -2.60 15.13
N GLN A 722 -0.45 -2.65 15.05
CA GLN A 722 0.31 -3.83 15.42
C GLN A 722 0.17 -4.19 16.92
N PHE A 723 -0.07 -3.22 17.81
CA PHE A 723 -0.26 -3.51 19.24
C PHE A 723 -1.65 -4.07 19.48
N ARG A 724 -2.68 -3.42 18.91
CA ARG A 724 -4.07 -3.88 19.01
C ARG A 724 -4.23 -5.28 18.43
N MET A 725 -3.67 -5.52 17.24
CA MET A 725 -3.78 -6.81 16.58
C MET A 725 -2.96 -7.89 17.30
N ALA A 726 -1.73 -7.61 17.73
CA ALA A 726 -0.94 -8.57 18.50
C ALA A 726 -1.66 -8.98 19.80
N ALA A 727 -2.29 -8.02 20.50
CA ALA A 727 -3.08 -8.31 21.70
C ALA A 727 -4.33 -9.15 21.39
N GLN A 728 -5.06 -8.85 20.30
CA GLN A 728 -6.21 -9.65 19.85
C GLN A 728 -5.83 -11.11 19.55
N TYR A 729 -4.59 -11.35 19.10
CA TYR A 729 -4.06 -12.70 18.85
C TYR A 729 -3.40 -13.33 20.08
N GLY A 730 -3.48 -12.69 21.25
CA GLY A 730 -2.97 -13.19 22.53
C GLY A 730 -1.46 -13.10 22.68
N LEU A 731 -0.78 -12.24 21.91
CA LEU A 731 0.68 -12.11 21.97
C LEU A 731 1.17 -11.22 23.11
N GLY A 732 0.26 -10.52 23.80
CA GLY A 732 0.56 -9.67 24.95
C GLY A 732 -0.57 -8.69 25.29
N CYS A 733 -0.34 -7.82 26.27
CA CYS A 733 -1.30 -6.82 26.75
C CYS A 733 -1.06 -5.44 26.13
N ASN A 734 -2.06 -4.84 25.48
CA ASN A 734 -2.01 -3.46 24.97
C ASN A 734 -2.74 -2.43 25.86
N ASP A 735 -3.29 -2.86 26.99
CA ASP A 735 -4.05 -2.02 27.92
C ASP A 735 -3.14 -1.59 29.09
N LEU A 736 -2.70 -0.33 29.08
CA LEU A 736 -1.83 0.24 30.11
C LEU A 736 -2.41 0.17 31.52
N SER A 737 -3.75 0.18 31.68
CA SER A 737 -4.37 0.06 33.01
C SER A 737 -4.19 -1.33 33.64
N LYS A 738 -3.80 -2.32 32.83
CA LYS A 738 -3.53 -3.70 33.24
C LYS A 738 -2.03 -4.02 33.31
N ILE A 739 -1.17 -3.04 32.99
CA ILE A 739 0.28 -3.17 33.02
C ILE A 739 0.80 -2.54 34.31
N GLU A 740 1.50 -3.33 35.12
CA GLU A 740 2.23 -2.85 36.29
C GLU A 740 3.55 -2.23 35.84
N VAL A 741 3.65 -0.90 35.91
CA VAL A 741 4.90 -0.17 35.66
C VAL A 741 5.69 -0.07 36.97
N VAL A 742 6.97 -0.40 36.94
CA VAL A 742 7.85 -0.38 38.13
C VAL A 742 9.16 0.35 37.87
N GLY A 743 9.79 0.86 38.93
CA GLY A 743 10.90 1.81 38.79
C GLY A 743 10.38 3.22 38.61
N LYS A 744 10.74 3.88 37.51
CA LYS A 744 10.19 5.19 37.14
C LYS A 744 8.79 5.06 36.55
N SER A 745 7.90 6.00 36.87
CA SER A 745 6.59 6.04 36.24
C SER A 745 6.66 6.63 34.84
N ILE A 746 5.68 6.32 33.98
CA ILE A 746 5.62 6.84 32.61
C ILE A 746 5.65 8.38 32.66
N LYS A 747 4.88 8.99 33.56
CA LYS A 747 4.76 10.44 33.71
C LYS A 747 6.07 11.12 34.10
N GLU A 748 6.92 10.47 34.89
CA GLU A 748 8.22 11.02 35.31
C GLU A 748 9.23 11.15 34.17
N VAL A 749 9.12 10.29 33.15
CA VAL A 749 10.12 10.18 32.07
C VAL A 749 9.55 10.37 30.68
N GLN A 750 8.25 10.66 30.57
CA GLN A 750 7.59 10.88 29.31
C GLN A 750 8.16 12.12 28.64
N GLU A 751 8.62 11.95 27.40
CA GLU A 751 9.02 13.03 26.52
C GLU A 751 8.10 13.04 25.31
N LYS A 752 7.71 14.22 24.83
CA LYS A 752 6.88 14.33 23.63
C LYS A 752 7.77 14.31 22.40
N LEU A 753 8.08 13.11 21.91
CA LEU A 753 8.90 12.95 20.72
C LEU A 753 8.17 13.47 19.48
N VAL A 754 8.93 14.00 18.55
CA VAL A 754 8.42 14.37 17.24
C VAL A 754 8.17 13.09 16.41
N PRO A 755 6.94 12.83 15.95
CA PRO A 755 6.66 11.73 15.03
C PRO A 755 7.28 12.00 13.64
N PRO A 756 7.34 11.01 12.72
CA PRO A 756 7.79 11.28 11.35
C PRO A 756 6.97 12.40 10.69
N MET A 757 7.53 13.08 9.70
CA MET A 757 6.77 14.11 8.98
C MET A 757 5.50 13.50 8.38
N HIS A 758 4.35 14.19 8.47
CA HIS A 758 3.08 13.66 7.97
C HIS A 758 3.15 13.19 6.50
N THR A 759 3.94 13.87 5.68
CA THR A 759 4.17 13.54 4.27
C THR A 759 4.97 12.26 4.05
N TRP A 760 5.66 11.76 5.07
CA TRP A 760 6.53 10.58 5.02
C TRP A 760 5.97 9.43 5.86
N ARG A 761 5.03 9.71 6.78
CA ARG A 761 4.20 8.68 7.39
C ARG A 761 3.46 7.97 6.28
N TRP A 762 3.68 6.67 6.16
CA TRP A 762 2.78 5.85 5.38
C TRP A 762 1.47 5.85 6.16
N PRO A 763 0.33 6.23 5.55
CA PRO A 763 -0.90 6.45 6.31
C PRO A 763 -1.33 5.19 7.03
N SER A 764 -2.23 5.42 7.99
CA SER A 764 -2.98 4.46 8.80
C SER A 764 -3.33 3.14 8.10
N GLU A 765 -3.59 3.19 6.79
CA GLU A 765 -4.00 2.09 5.93
C GLU A 765 -2.91 1.01 5.71
N ALA A 766 -1.63 1.31 5.98
CA ALA A 766 -0.51 0.38 5.91
C ALA A 766 -0.41 -0.60 7.07
N GLY A 767 -0.84 -0.17 8.26
CA GLY A 767 -0.52 -0.83 9.53
C GLY A 767 -1.62 -0.70 10.56
N GLN A 768 -2.83 -0.38 10.13
CA GLN A 768 -4.00 -0.06 10.96
C GLN A 768 -3.70 1.07 11.98
N ASN A 769 -2.73 1.96 11.77
CA ASN A 769 -2.39 2.99 12.77
C ASN A 769 -3.39 4.15 12.73
N ILE A 770 -4.26 4.32 13.73
CA ILE A 770 -5.38 5.29 13.66
C ILE A 770 -4.96 6.76 13.84
N ALA A 771 -3.88 7.05 14.57
CA ALA A 771 -3.26 8.38 14.66
C ALA A 771 -1.84 8.34 15.27
N TRP A 772 -0.87 9.01 14.67
CA TRP A 772 0.54 8.84 15.06
C TRP A 772 1.01 9.79 16.16
N ASP A 773 0.32 10.92 16.28
CA ASP A 773 0.76 12.12 16.99
C ASP A 773 -0.21 12.54 18.10
N GLU A 774 -1.26 11.76 18.35
CA GLU A 774 -2.09 11.97 19.51
C GLU A 774 -1.29 11.70 20.78
N ILE A 775 -1.25 12.73 21.62
CA ILE A 775 -0.70 12.62 22.98
C ILE A 775 -1.55 11.61 23.73
N TRP A 776 -0.91 10.69 24.43
CA TRP A 776 -1.61 9.78 25.31
C TRP A 776 -2.06 10.50 26.60
N PRO A 777 -3.37 10.71 26.83
CA PRO A 777 -3.82 11.05 28.16
C PRO A 777 -3.65 9.80 29.04
N LEU A 778 -2.72 9.84 30.00
CA LEU A 778 -2.55 8.73 30.94
C LEU A 778 -3.90 8.50 31.67
N PRO A 779 -4.44 7.26 31.68
CA PRO A 779 -5.65 6.95 32.42
C PRO A 779 -5.49 7.20 33.92
N GLU A 780 -6.57 7.57 34.61
CA GLU A 780 -6.55 7.72 36.08
C GLU A 780 -6.11 6.41 36.75
N GLY A 781 -5.09 6.49 37.63
CA GLY A 781 -4.54 5.33 38.35
C GLY A 781 -3.34 4.64 37.71
N VAL A 782 -2.84 5.12 36.56
CA VAL A 782 -1.59 4.67 35.89
C VAL A 782 -0.39 5.54 36.30
N GLU A 783 -0.49 6.25 37.45
CA GLU A 783 0.48 7.26 37.92
C GLU A 783 1.83 6.73 38.36
#